data_AF-A0A7W7HP73-F1
#
_entry.id   AF-A0A7W7HP73-F1
#
_cell.length_a   1.000
_cell.length_b   1.000
_cell.length_c   1.000
_cell.angle_alpha   90.00
_cell.angle_beta   90.00
_cell.angle_gamma   90.00
#
_symmetry.space_group_name_H-M   'P 1'
#
loop_
_entity.id
_entity.type
_entity.pdbx_description
1 polymer ?
#
loop_
_entity_poly.entity_id
_entity_poly.type
_entity_poly.pdbx_seq_one_letter_code
_entity_poly.pdbx_strand_id
1 'polypeptide(L)'
;MTTRLSAMSKGELYVVGDGLDRDSLWLTFLDSFPAGTNPRFRERSEYDCSTCRGFIKNFGNVVEIHNGQIRTVWSGVSASDPVFSVVAAAMDEFVGTLPLSGIFRSSEAQYGTSTTRTLRDGQVEVWHHLHGRVEKQHRTKDVGAARGTFDAAVQVFQRGLAELTQHALDTVVDLIDGNALYRGTEHRRAVTEFRSLRNRWTQAADPRAFVFANAMNPAARFRNTVIGTLVQDLSAGVDLEQAVRSFETKVAPQNYQRPTALITPAMVKAAMRTIGELGIEESLQRRFARLSDVSVTNVLWVDNDTQSRMKDGIEGLLMQAATTSSAGARLRDATPEEVPVVAFMKDILPGAASIDLWVANSHEPHFVSLTTGRNPAAPRLFTWDNDFAWSYGGNVTDSIKEKVKRAGGNVTGKLRVSLSWFNHDDLDLHVFEPDGTHIWYQDKRNKLDVDMNANGPFSREPVENVTWAGKIADGEYRIEVNQFRKRDSSGAGFVIETESNGKIEHYSYERAVGHKETVEVGRMTVAGEVITAFRPGKDMQSGSAGKGLWGITTEQFVPVSTVMYSPNYFDDNEVGNRHYFFMLKGCVNDQPTRGIYNEFLRGDLHQHRKVFEVLGDRTKCEPSPDQLSGLGFSSTVRNSVVAKVTMTGGRRRLISIQF
;
A
#
# COMPACT_ATOMS: atom_id res chain seq x y z
N MET A 1 -26.33 -52.43 -26.19
CA MET A 1 -25.22 -52.14 -25.26
C MET A 1 -23.94 -51.73 -25.98
N THR A 2 -23.29 -52.62 -26.75
CA THR A 2 -21.99 -52.34 -27.40
C THR A 2 -21.98 -51.08 -28.28
N THR A 3 -23.03 -50.87 -29.09
CA THR A 3 -23.16 -49.67 -29.94
C THR A 3 -23.27 -48.36 -29.13
N ARG A 4 -23.93 -48.41 -27.97
CA ARG A 4 -24.14 -47.25 -27.11
C ARG A 4 -22.85 -46.85 -26.40
N LEU A 5 -22.18 -47.80 -25.77
CA LEU A 5 -20.91 -47.59 -25.12
C LEU A 5 -19.85 -47.05 -26.10
N SER A 6 -19.76 -47.61 -27.32
CA SER A 6 -18.85 -47.12 -28.35
C SER A 6 -19.19 -45.70 -28.83
N ALA A 7 -20.48 -45.32 -28.86
CA ALA A 7 -20.87 -43.95 -29.20
C ALA A 7 -20.47 -42.95 -28.10
N MET A 8 -20.73 -43.28 -26.83
CA MET A 8 -20.36 -42.44 -25.67
C MET A 8 -18.84 -42.30 -25.53
N SER A 9 -18.10 -43.39 -25.79
CA SER A 9 -16.63 -43.44 -25.71
C SER A 9 -15.92 -42.58 -26.76
N LYS A 10 -16.64 -41.83 -27.61
CA LYS A 10 -16.06 -40.76 -28.43
C LYS A 10 -15.79 -39.50 -27.60
N GLY A 11 -16.58 -39.27 -26.55
CA GLY A 11 -16.40 -38.18 -25.58
C GLY A 11 -15.72 -38.66 -24.31
N GLU A 12 -15.59 -37.76 -23.33
CA GLU A 12 -15.08 -38.14 -22.01
C GLU A 12 -16.12 -38.95 -21.22
N LEU A 13 -15.66 -39.96 -20.49
CA LEU A 13 -16.52 -40.84 -19.70
C LEU A 13 -16.26 -40.66 -18.21
N TYR A 14 -17.34 -40.77 -17.44
CA TYR A 14 -17.35 -40.60 -15.99
C TYR A 14 -17.99 -41.81 -15.33
N VAL A 15 -17.83 -41.88 -14.01
CA VAL A 15 -18.49 -42.88 -13.16
C VAL A 15 -19.37 -42.17 -12.14
N VAL A 16 -20.44 -42.85 -11.73
CA VAL A 16 -21.33 -42.41 -10.66
C VAL A 16 -21.31 -43.41 -9.48
N GLY A 17 -21.75 -42.96 -8.30
CA GLY A 17 -21.87 -43.77 -7.10
C GLY A 17 -20.53 -44.00 -6.42
N ASP A 18 -20.01 -42.95 -5.77
CA ASP A 18 -18.82 -43.07 -4.91
C ASP A 18 -19.13 -44.01 -3.74
N GLY A 19 -18.24 -44.96 -3.44
CA GLY A 19 -18.46 -45.97 -2.41
C GLY A 19 -19.62 -46.96 -2.68
N LEU A 20 -20.23 -46.95 -3.86
CA LEU A 20 -21.27 -47.91 -4.22
C LEU A 20 -20.70 -49.33 -4.13
N ASP A 21 -21.35 -50.16 -3.31
CA ASP A 21 -21.05 -51.59 -3.32
C ASP A 21 -21.30 -52.13 -4.73
N ARG A 22 -20.26 -52.65 -5.37
CA ARG A 22 -20.34 -53.14 -6.74
C ARG A 22 -21.31 -54.31 -6.87
N ASP A 23 -21.67 -54.96 -5.77
CA ASP A 23 -22.72 -55.97 -5.75
C ASP A 23 -24.13 -55.37 -5.78
N SER A 24 -24.34 -54.12 -5.34
CA SER A 24 -25.64 -53.44 -5.45
C SER A 24 -26.04 -53.17 -6.90
N LEU A 25 -25.10 -52.82 -7.80
CA LEU A 25 -25.38 -52.71 -9.24
C LEU A 25 -25.81 -54.04 -9.84
N TRP A 26 -25.19 -55.13 -9.37
CA TRP A 26 -25.49 -56.47 -9.86
C TRP A 26 -26.85 -56.95 -9.36
N LEU A 27 -27.17 -56.71 -8.09
CA LEU A 27 -28.47 -57.02 -7.51
C LEU A 27 -29.58 -56.23 -8.22
N THR A 28 -29.38 -54.93 -8.43
CA THR A 28 -30.34 -54.11 -9.19
C THR A 28 -30.59 -54.68 -10.58
N PHE A 29 -29.53 -55.08 -11.29
CA PHE A 29 -29.66 -55.73 -12.60
C PHE A 29 -30.49 -57.02 -12.53
N LEU A 30 -30.25 -57.89 -11.54
CA LEU A 30 -30.97 -59.15 -11.38
C LEU A 30 -32.43 -58.97 -10.93
N ASP A 31 -32.69 -57.98 -10.08
CA ASP A 31 -34.03 -57.69 -9.54
C ASP A 31 -34.91 -56.93 -10.54
N SER A 32 -34.32 -56.36 -11.59
CA SER A 32 -35.04 -55.62 -12.64
C SER A 32 -35.75 -56.52 -13.66
N PHE A 33 -35.54 -57.84 -13.61
CA PHE A 33 -36.22 -58.77 -14.51
C PHE A 33 -37.70 -58.93 -14.10
N PRO A 34 -38.66 -58.77 -15.04
CA PRO A 34 -40.07 -59.03 -14.76
C PRO A 34 -40.33 -60.44 -14.18
N ALA A 35 -41.38 -60.55 -13.38
CA ALA A 35 -41.76 -61.83 -12.77
C ALA A 35 -41.94 -62.92 -13.85
N GLY A 36 -41.25 -64.05 -13.68
CA GLY A 36 -41.30 -65.19 -14.60
C GLY A 36 -40.32 -65.14 -15.77
N THR A 37 -39.59 -64.04 -15.98
CA THR A 37 -38.66 -63.91 -17.13
C THR A 37 -37.21 -64.23 -16.80
N ASN A 38 -36.86 -64.48 -15.53
CA ASN A 38 -35.53 -64.93 -15.10
C ASN A 38 -35.66 -66.21 -14.25
N PRO A 39 -36.04 -67.35 -14.86
CA PRO A 39 -36.34 -68.58 -14.13
C PRO A 39 -35.08 -69.17 -13.47
N ARG A 40 -35.29 -70.07 -12.51
CA ARG A 40 -34.19 -70.80 -11.87
C ARG A 40 -33.54 -71.76 -12.88
N PHE A 41 -32.26 -71.55 -13.13
CA PHE A 41 -31.37 -72.41 -13.90
C PHE A 41 -30.39 -73.12 -12.97
N ARG A 42 -30.65 -74.40 -12.68
CA ARG A 42 -29.90 -75.21 -11.69
C ARG A 42 -29.96 -74.58 -10.29
N GLU A 43 -28.87 -73.98 -9.83
CA GLU A 43 -28.72 -73.41 -8.49
C GLU A 43 -29.08 -71.93 -8.43
N ARG A 44 -29.01 -71.20 -9.54
CA ARG A 44 -29.19 -69.73 -9.64
C ARG A 44 -30.26 -69.39 -10.67
N SER A 45 -30.58 -68.12 -10.87
CA SER A 45 -31.43 -67.70 -11.98
C SER A 45 -30.67 -67.72 -13.32
N GLU A 46 -31.37 -67.85 -14.44
CA GLU A 46 -30.79 -67.96 -15.78
C GLU A 46 -29.82 -66.81 -16.12
N TYR A 47 -30.13 -65.59 -15.66
CA TYR A 47 -29.32 -64.40 -15.91
C TYR A 47 -28.35 -64.04 -14.77
N ASP A 48 -28.24 -64.87 -13.73
CA ASP A 48 -27.17 -64.75 -12.71
C ASP A 48 -25.82 -65.26 -13.26
N CYS A 49 -25.28 -64.51 -14.21
CA CYS A 49 -24.12 -64.84 -15.00
C CYS A 49 -22.85 -64.13 -14.51
N SER A 50 -21.80 -64.90 -14.19
CA SER A 50 -20.49 -64.35 -13.79
C SER A 50 -19.86 -63.43 -14.84
N THR A 51 -20.01 -63.73 -16.13
CA THR A 51 -19.50 -62.89 -17.23
C THR A 51 -20.22 -61.54 -17.27
N CYS A 52 -21.56 -61.56 -17.20
CA CYS A 52 -22.37 -60.34 -17.16
C CYS A 52 -22.12 -59.53 -15.89
N ARG A 53 -21.95 -60.19 -14.74
CA ARG A 53 -21.56 -59.53 -13.48
C ARG A 53 -20.25 -58.76 -13.63
N GLY A 54 -19.26 -59.34 -14.32
CA GLY A 54 -18.01 -58.66 -14.64
C GLY A 54 -18.22 -57.40 -15.48
N PHE A 55 -19.10 -57.43 -16.48
CA PHE A 55 -19.46 -56.24 -17.26
C PHE A 55 -20.16 -55.18 -16.38
N ILE A 56 -21.19 -55.57 -15.63
CA ILE A 56 -21.99 -54.65 -14.78
C ILE A 56 -21.11 -53.94 -13.77
N LYS A 57 -20.17 -54.64 -13.13
CA LYS A 57 -19.27 -54.04 -12.13
C LYS A 57 -18.30 -53.00 -12.68
N ASN A 58 -18.03 -52.99 -13.99
CA ASN A 58 -17.03 -52.13 -14.61
C ASN A 58 -17.62 -51.07 -15.54
N PHE A 59 -18.72 -51.38 -16.24
CA PHE A 59 -19.41 -50.45 -17.14
C PHE A 59 -20.79 -50.01 -16.63
N GLY A 60 -21.38 -50.72 -15.67
CA GLY A 60 -22.77 -50.50 -15.29
C GLY A 60 -23.05 -49.13 -14.67
N ASN A 61 -22.06 -48.47 -14.08
CA ASN A 61 -22.16 -47.10 -13.56
C ASN A 61 -21.43 -46.07 -14.43
N VAL A 62 -21.09 -46.41 -15.67
CA VAL A 62 -20.43 -45.47 -16.59
C VAL A 62 -21.47 -44.56 -17.22
N VAL A 63 -21.16 -43.27 -17.23
CA VAL A 63 -21.99 -42.21 -17.76
C VAL A 63 -21.16 -41.27 -18.65
N GLU A 64 -21.82 -40.50 -19.48
CA GLU A 64 -21.25 -39.32 -20.15
C GLU A 64 -21.98 -38.05 -19.70
N ILE A 65 -21.38 -36.90 -19.97
CA ILE A 65 -22.05 -35.61 -19.82
C ILE A 65 -22.39 -35.10 -21.21
N HIS A 66 -23.67 -35.13 -21.57
CA HIS A 66 -24.17 -34.73 -22.88
C HIS A 66 -25.07 -33.51 -22.73
N ASN A 67 -24.75 -32.41 -23.42
CA ASN A 67 -25.46 -31.13 -23.31
C ASN A 67 -25.65 -30.64 -21.87
N GLY A 68 -24.65 -30.90 -21.01
CA GLY A 68 -24.68 -30.47 -19.61
C GLY A 68 -25.53 -31.35 -18.68
N GLN A 69 -26.01 -32.50 -19.15
CA GLN A 69 -26.76 -33.48 -18.34
C GLN A 69 -26.08 -34.85 -18.34
N ILE A 70 -26.27 -35.59 -17.25
CA ILE A 70 -25.79 -36.96 -17.12
C ILE A 70 -26.62 -37.87 -18.03
N ARG A 71 -25.93 -38.73 -18.77
CA ARG A 71 -26.57 -39.75 -19.60
C ARG A 71 -25.87 -41.10 -19.40
N THR A 72 -26.62 -42.12 -19.03
CA THR A 72 -26.03 -43.42 -18.65
C THR A 72 -25.76 -44.30 -19.88
N VAL A 73 -24.99 -45.38 -19.67
CA VAL A 73 -24.78 -46.44 -20.68
C VAL A 73 -26.08 -47.20 -21.02
N TRP A 74 -27.09 -47.11 -20.16
CA TRP A 74 -28.38 -47.78 -20.28
C TRP A 74 -29.44 -46.94 -21.01
N SER A 75 -29.27 -45.62 -21.07
CA SER A 75 -30.28 -44.72 -21.65
C SER A 75 -30.60 -45.02 -23.10
N GLY A 76 -31.90 -45.21 -23.39
CA GLY A 76 -32.41 -45.44 -24.74
C GLY A 76 -31.99 -46.78 -25.37
N VAL A 77 -31.61 -47.77 -24.55
CA VAL A 77 -31.27 -49.10 -25.05
C VAL A 77 -32.53 -49.91 -25.35
N SER A 78 -32.74 -50.20 -26.63
CA SER A 78 -33.77 -51.12 -27.11
C SER A 78 -33.13 -52.46 -27.45
N ALA A 79 -33.40 -53.49 -26.66
CA ALA A 79 -32.94 -54.85 -26.91
C ALA A 79 -33.90 -55.61 -27.84
N SER A 80 -33.40 -56.61 -28.56
CA SER A 80 -34.23 -57.49 -29.41
C SER A 80 -35.22 -58.30 -28.60
N ASP A 81 -34.83 -58.68 -27.38
CA ASP A 81 -35.73 -59.25 -26.39
C ASP A 81 -36.24 -58.11 -25.47
N PRO A 82 -37.57 -57.86 -25.42
CA PRO A 82 -38.16 -56.80 -24.63
C PRO A 82 -37.83 -56.86 -23.13
N VAL A 83 -37.56 -58.05 -22.58
CA VAL A 83 -37.19 -58.24 -21.17
C VAL A 83 -35.95 -57.41 -20.81
N PHE A 84 -34.94 -57.41 -21.67
CA PHE A 84 -33.72 -56.65 -21.43
C PHE A 84 -33.90 -55.14 -21.66
N SER A 85 -34.94 -54.72 -22.38
CA SER A 85 -35.29 -53.30 -22.49
C SER A 85 -35.87 -52.78 -21.17
N VAL A 86 -36.67 -53.59 -20.47
CA VAL A 86 -37.17 -53.28 -19.11
C VAL A 86 -36.01 -53.20 -18.12
N VAL A 87 -35.10 -54.18 -18.14
CA VAL A 87 -33.92 -54.18 -17.28
C VAL A 87 -33.02 -52.97 -17.55
N ALA A 88 -32.82 -52.60 -18.82
CA ALA A 88 -32.04 -51.43 -19.16
C ALA A 88 -32.69 -50.12 -18.67
N ALA A 89 -34.02 -50.00 -18.76
CA ALA A 89 -34.73 -48.83 -18.23
C ALA A 89 -34.59 -48.70 -16.71
N ALA A 90 -34.72 -49.81 -15.97
CA ALA A 90 -34.53 -49.82 -14.52
C ALA A 90 -33.08 -49.48 -14.11
N MET A 91 -32.10 -50.00 -14.85
CA MET A 91 -30.69 -49.64 -14.65
C MET A 91 -30.40 -48.17 -14.99
N ASP A 92 -31.02 -47.62 -16.05
CA ASP A 92 -30.89 -46.20 -16.42
C ASP A 92 -31.42 -45.29 -15.31
N GLU A 93 -32.60 -45.62 -14.78
CA GLU A 93 -33.20 -44.91 -13.65
C GLU A 93 -32.29 -44.99 -12.42
N PHE A 94 -31.91 -46.19 -11.98
CA PHE A 94 -31.07 -46.38 -10.80
C PHE A 94 -29.74 -45.64 -10.92
N VAL A 95 -29.00 -45.85 -12.02
CA VAL A 95 -27.68 -45.24 -12.23
C VAL A 95 -27.82 -43.72 -12.38
N GLY A 96 -28.90 -43.23 -12.98
CA GLY A 96 -29.19 -41.80 -13.11
C GLY A 96 -29.40 -41.08 -11.78
N THR A 97 -29.81 -41.79 -10.72
CA THR A 97 -29.95 -41.20 -9.37
C THR A 97 -28.62 -41.05 -8.63
N LEU A 98 -27.56 -41.72 -9.08
CA LEU A 98 -26.28 -41.76 -8.37
C LEU A 98 -25.45 -40.50 -8.63
N PRO A 99 -24.74 -39.96 -7.62
CA PRO A 99 -23.91 -38.78 -7.80
C PRO A 99 -22.67 -39.08 -8.65
N LEU A 100 -22.27 -38.15 -9.52
CA LEU A 100 -20.98 -38.19 -10.24
C LEU A 100 -19.82 -38.32 -9.26
N SER A 101 -18.99 -39.35 -9.43
CA SER A 101 -17.92 -39.69 -8.49
C SER A 101 -16.52 -39.44 -9.05
N GLY A 102 -16.27 -39.75 -10.33
CA GLY A 102 -14.94 -39.57 -10.90
C GLY A 102 -14.88 -39.79 -12.41
N ILE A 103 -13.67 -39.76 -12.95
CA ILE A 103 -13.41 -40.05 -14.36
C ILE A 103 -13.29 -41.56 -14.61
N PHE A 104 -13.85 -42.05 -15.72
CA PHE A 104 -13.73 -43.44 -16.10
C PHE A 104 -12.35 -43.70 -16.73
N ARG A 105 -11.57 -44.57 -16.10
CA ARG A 105 -10.28 -45.06 -16.59
C ARG A 105 -10.14 -46.53 -16.26
N SER A 106 -9.50 -47.29 -17.15
CA SER A 106 -9.28 -48.73 -17.02
C SER A 106 -7.91 -49.16 -17.54
N SER A 107 -7.34 -50.22 -16.94
CA SER A 107 -6.16 -50.93 -17.46
C SER A 107 -6.52 -51.93 -18.56
N GLU A 108 -7.77 -52.38 -18.59
CA GLU A 108 -8.23 -53.43 -19.47
C GLU A 108 -8.71 -52.87 -20.82
N ALA A 109 -8.58 -53.69 -21.86
CA ALA A 109 -9.08 -53.32 -23.20
C ALA A 109 -10.57 -53.63 -23.38
N GLN A 110 -11.14 -54.52 -22.55
CA GLN A 110 -12.50 -54.99 -22.66
C GLN A 110 -12.99 -55.59 -21.34
N TYR A 111 -14.30 -55.59 -21.14
CA TYR A 111 -14.96 -56.33 -20.06
C TYR A 111 -16.12 -57.15 -20.62
N GLY A 112 -16.31 -58.35 -20.07
CA GLY A 112 -17.27 -59.33 -20.59
C GLY A 112 -16.79 -60.03 -21.87
N THR A 113 -17.61 -60.96 -22.36
CA THR A 113 -17.31 -61.78 -23.55
C THR A 113 -18.56 -61.88 -24.39
N SER A 114 -18.48 -61.75 -25.73
CA SER A 114 -19.69 -61.74 -26.57
C SER A 114 -20.50 -63.04 -26.50
N THR A 115 -19.81 -64.19 -26.52
CA THR A 115 -20.45 -65.50 -26.39
C THR A 115 -19.61 -66.50 -25.59
N THR A 116 -20.25 -67.40 -24.87
CA THR A 116 -19.64 -68.64 -24.37
C THR A 116 -20.38 -69.85 -24.90
N ARG A 117 -19.73 -71.02 -24.94
CA ARG A 117 -20.33 -72.26 -25.43
C ARG A 117 -20.29 -73.32 -24.33
N THR A 118 -21.38 -74.04 -24.15
CA THR A 118 -21.48 -75.17 -23.22
C THR A 118 -22.01 -76.38 -23.96
N LEU A 119 -21.41 -77.55 -23.72
CA LEU A 119 -21.93 -78.81 -24.25
C LEU A 119 -22.97 -79.36 -23.26
N ARG A 120 -24.19 -79.60 -23.74
CA ARG A 120 -25.30 -80.14 -22.96
C ARG A 120 -26.02 -81.19 -23.78
N ASP A 121 -26.10 -82.42 -23.26
CA ASP A 121 -26.80 -83.54 -23.91
C ASP A 121 -26.37 -83.77 -25.38
N GLY A 122 -25.09 -83.56 -25.67
CA GLY A 122 -24.53 -83.68 -27.02
C GLY A 122 -24.76 -82.48 -27.95
N GLN A 123 -25.49 -81.45 -27.50
CA GLN A 123 -25.73 -80.20 -28.24
C GLN A 123 -24.87 -79.05 -27.69
N VAL A 124 -24.39 -78.20 -28.61
CA VAL A 124 -23.65 -76.99 -28.25
C VAL A 124 -24.64 -75.86 -28.01
N GLU A 125 -24.78 -75.46 -26.75
CA GLU A 125 -25.58 -74.32 -26.33
C GLU A 125 -24.68 -73.06 -26.35
N VAL A 126 -25.14 -72.00 -27.03
CA VAL A 126 -24.43 -70.72 -27.15
C VAL A 126 -25.09 -69.68 -26.29
N TRP A 127 -24.36 -69.14 -25.32
CA TRP A 127 -24.80 -68.08 -24.43
C TRP A 127 -24.28 -66.74 -24.92
N HIS A 128 -25.15 -65.74 -25.02
CA HIS A 128 -24.79 -64.36 -25.36
C HIS A 128 -24.69 -63.53 -24.08
N HIS A 129 -23.59 -62.77 -23.92
CA HIS A 129 -23.37 -61.97 -22.70
C HIS A 129 -23.18 -60.49 -22.97
N LEU A 130 -23.37 -59.71 -21.91
CA LEU A 130 -22.94 -58.32 -21.88
C LEU A 130 -21.42 -58.24 -22.05
N HIS A 131 -20.99 -57.40 -22.98
CA HIS A 131 -19.59 -57.15 -23.27
C HIS A 131 -19.41 -55.72 -23.79
N GLY A 132 -18.21 -55.18 -23.59
CA GLY A 132 -17.87 -53.82 -24.01
C GLY A 132 -16.37 -53.63 -24.17
N ARG A 133 -15.99 -52.78 -25.11
CA ARG A 133 -14.60 -52.39 -25.34
C ARG A 133 -14.31 -51.08 -24.61
N VAL A 134 -13.11 -50.97 -24.03
CA VAL A 134 -12.57 -49.70 -23.52
C VAL A 134 -11.79 -49.02 -24.65
N GLU A 135 -12.25 -47.85 -25.08
CA GLU A 135 -11.57 -47.08 -26.12
C GLU A 135 -10.20 -46.56 -25.67
N LYS A 136 -9.28 -46.35 -26.63
CA LYS A 136 -7.87 -46.03 -26.33
C LYS A 136 -7.70 -44.87 -25.37
N GLN A 137 -8.53 -43.83 -25.48
CA GLN A 137 -8.45 -42.62 -24.66
C GLN A 137 -8.79 -42.82 -23.18
N HIS A 138 -9.53 -43.87 -22.83
CA HIS A 138 -9.89 -44.20 -21.45
C HIS A 138 -8.97 -45.26 -20.84
N ARG A 139 -7.97 -45.74 -21.60
CA ARG A 139 -7.02 -46.75 -21.13
C ARG A 139 -5.77 -46.12 -20.54
N THR A 140 -5.38 -46.58 -19.36
CA THR A 140 -4.16 -46.16 -18.67
C THR A 140 -3.59 -47.31 -17.85
N LYS A 141 -2.26 -47.38 -17.73
CA LYS A 141 -1.59 -48.34 -16.84
C LYS A 141 -1.76 -47.97 -15.37
N ASP A 142 -1.88 -46.68 -15.08
CA ASP A 142 -2.07 -46.15 -13.74
C ASP A 142 -3.45 -45.48 -13.63
N VAL A 143 -4.45 -46.28 -13.27
CA VAL A 143 -5.83 -45.83 -13.08
C VAL A 143 -5.94 -44.92 -11.84
N GLY A 144 -5.17 -45.21 -10.79
CA GLY A 144 -5.19 -44.47 -9.54
C GLY A 144 -4.70 -43.04 -9.73
N ALA A 145 -3.53 -42.85 -10.35
CA ALA A 145 -2.97 -41.52 -10.60
C ALA A 145 -3.84 -40.68 -11.55
N ALA A 146 -4.41 -41.31 -12.59
CA ALA A 146 -5.30 -40.62 -13.53
C ALA A 146 -6.57 -40.10 -12.84
N ARG A 147 -7.18 -40.91 -11.97
CA ARG A 147 -8.34 -40.50 -11.16
C ARG A 147 -7.96 -39.41 -10.16
N GLY A 148 -6.90 -39.61 -9.38
CA GLY A 148 -6.45 -38.62 -8.40
C GLY A 148 -6.12 -37.26 -9.02
N THR A 149 -5.52 -37.23 -10.21
CA THR A 149 -5.25 -35.98 -10.94
C THR A 149 -6.54 -35.26 -11.34
N PHE A 150 -7.53 -36.01 -11.82
CA PHE A 150 -8.83 -35.45 -12.20
C PHE A 150 -9.61 -34.96 -10.98
N ASP A 151 -9.64 -35.74 -9.90
CA ASP A 151 -10.36 -35.39 -8.67
C ASP A 151 -9.77 -34.13 -8.03
N ALA A 152 -8.44 -33.99 -8.02
CA ALA A 152 -7.78 -32.76 -7.58
C ALA A 152 -8.17 -31.56 -8.46
N ALA A 153 -8.29 -31.74 -9.78
CA ALA A 153 -8.71 -30.68 -10.69
C ALA A 153 -10.18 -30.28 -10.44
N VAL A 154 -11.08 -31.25 -10.24
CA VAL A 154 -12.48 -31.03 -9.85
C VAL A 154 -12.56 -30.22 -8.57
N GLN A 155 -11.82 -30.62 -7.53
CA GLN A 155 -11.82 -29.92 -6.23
C GLN A 155 -11.32 -28.48 -6.32
N VAL A 156 -10.23 -28.24 -7.06
CA VAL A 156 -9.71 -26.88 -7.27
C VAL A 156 -10.73 -26.02 -8.02
N PHE A 157 -11.33 -26.56 -9.07
CA PHE A 157 -12.29 -25.82 -9.89
C PHE A 157 -13.56 -25.49 -9.12
N GLN A 158 -14.13 -26.48 -8.41
CA GLN A 158 -15.32 -26.32 -7.59
C GLN A 158 -15.12 -25.26 -6.51
N ARG A 159 -13.99 -25.28 -5.80
CA ARG A 159 -13.66 -24.22 -4.83
C ARG A 159 -13.50 -22.87 -5.49
N GLY A 160 -12.83 -22.80 -6.65
CA GLY A 160 -12.70 -21.55 -7.40
C GLY A 160 -14.07 -20.94 -7.72
N LEU A 161 -15.01 -21.75 -8.21
CA LEU A 161 -16.36 -21.29 -8.57
C LEU A 161 -17.16 -20.82 -7.35
N ALA A 162 -17.03 -21.52 -6.23
CA ALA A 162 -17.77 -21.23 -5.00
C ALA A 162 -17.22 -20.01 -4.24
N GLU A 163 -15.89 -19.86 -4.17
CA GLU A 163 -15.22 -18.88 -3.31
C GLU A 163 -14.93 -17.55 -4.02
N LEU A 164 -14.65 -17.57 -5.33
CA LEU A 164 -14.29 -16.35 -6.05
C LEU A 164 -15.57 -15.64 -6.50
N THR A 165 -15.73 -14.37 -6.10
CA THR A 165 -16.95 -13.59 -6.37
C THR A 165 -16.92 -12.89 -7.73
N GLN A 166 -18.10 -12.59 -8.29
CA GLN A 166 -18.22 -11.85 -9.56
C GLN A 166 -17.57 -10.47 -9.43
N HIS A 167 -17.90 -9.79 -8.35
CA HIS A 167 -17.44 -8.45 -8.05
C HIS A 167 -15.90 -8.38 -7.96
N ALA A 168 -15.26 -9.35 -7.30
CA ALA A 168 -13.80 -9.40 -7.22
C ALA A 168 -13.16 -9.63 -8.61
N LEU A 169 -13.72 -10.52 -9.42
CA LEU A 169 -13.24 -10.76 -10.79
C LEU A 169 -13.35 -9.49 -11.64
N ASP A 170 -14.48 -8.78 -11.56
CA ASP A 170 -14.70 -7.55 -12.31
C ASP A 170 -13.79 -6.41 -11.82
N THR A 171 -13.60 -6.28 -10.51
CA THR A 171 -12.63 -5.33 -9.93
C THR A 171 -11.22 -5.58 -10.45
N VAL A 172 -10.76 -6.83 -10.52
CA VAL A 172 -9.43 -7.15 -11.05
C VAL A 172 -9.33 -6.84 -12.54
N VAL A 173 -10.38 -7.08 -13.33
CA VAL A 173 -10.41 -6.67 -14.75
C VAL A 173 -10.29 -5.15 -14.88
N ASP A 174 -11.02 -4.37 -14.09
CA ASP A 174 -10.96 -2.91 -14.10
C ASP A 174 -9.57 -2.38 -13.73
N LEU A 175 -8.91 -3.01 -12.76
CA LEU A 175 -7.55 -2.65 -12.37
C LEU A 175 -6.52 -2.97 -13.46
N ILE A 176 -6.68 -4.08 -14.18
CA ILE A 176 -5.84 -4.42 -15.33
C ILE A 176 -6.04 -3.38 -16.44
N ASP A 177 -7.29 -3.06 -16.75
CA ASP A 177 -7.64 -2.12 -17.83
C ASP A 177 -7.22 -0.68 -17.51
N GLY A 178 -7.24 -0.30 -16.22
CA GLY A 178 -6.72 0.96 -15.72
C GLY A 178 -5.18 1.02 -15.56
N ASN A 179 -4.45 -0.03 -15.99
CA ASN A 179 -3.01 -0.17 -15.79
C ASN A 179 -2.56 0.05 -14.32
N ALA A 180 -3.42 -0.35 -13.38
CA ALA A 180 -3.26 -0.10 -11.95
C ALA A 180 -2.56 -1.27 -11.21
N LEU A 181 -2.32 -2.39 -11.89
CA LEU A 181 -1.61 -3.56 -11.35
C LEU A 181 -0.27 -3.74 -12.04
N TYR A 182 0.79 -3.94 -11.26
CA TYR A 182 2.08 -4.34 -11.81
C TYR A 182 1.94 -5.63 -12.65
N ARG A 183 2.34 -5.55 -13.93
CA ARG A 183 2.24 -6.64 -14.93
C ARG A 183 0.84 -7.26 -15.06
N GLY A 184 -0.21 -6.51 -14.71
CA GLY A 184 -1.59 -7.01 -14.73
C GLY A 184 -2.08 -7.48 -16.10
N THR A 185 -1.58 -6.87 -17.19
CA THR A 185 -1.93 -7.20 -18.57
C THR A 185 -1.66 -8.66 -18.94
N GLU A 186 -0.59 -9.25 -18.39
CA GLU A 186 -0.21 -10.65 -18.61
C GLU A 186 -1.25 -11.63 -18.05
N HIS A 187 -1.99 -11.20 -17.03
CA HIS A 187 -2.98 -12.02 -16.35
C HIS A 187 -4.40 -11.87 -16.93
N ARG A 188 -4.62 -10.93 -17.86
CA ARG A 188 -5.95 -10.58 -18.39
C ARG A 188 -6.71 -11.78 -18.93
N ARG A 189 -6.01 -12.64 -19.70
CA ARG A 189 -6.60 -13.84 -20.31
C ARG A 189 -7.12 -14.82 -19.24
N ALA A 190 -6.32 -15.08 -18.21
CA ALA A 190 -6.67 -16.03 -17.15
C ALA A 190 -7.91 -15.58 -16.36
N VAL A 191 -7.98 -14.29 -16.02
CA VAL A 191 -9.12 -13.71 -15.27
C VAL A 191 -10.39 -13.74 -16.12
N THR A 192 -10.31 -13.36 -17.39
CA THR A 192 -11.47 -13.32 -18.30
C THR A 192 -12.01 -14.70 -18.66
N GLU A 193 -11.14 -15.69 -18.91
CA GLU A 193 -11.55 -17.07 -19.17
C GLU A 193 -12.23 -17.70 -17.93
N PHE A 194 -11.68 -17.50 -16.73
CA PHE A 194 -12.31 -18.01 -15.52
C PHE A 194 -13.65 -17.33 -15.22
N ARG A 195 -13.73 -16.00 -15.41
CA ARG A 195 -14.99 -15.24 -15.30
C ARG A 195 -16.08 -15.80 -16.23
N SER A 196 -15.72 -16.15 -17.47
CA SER A 196 -16.64 -16.77 -18.42
C SER A 196 -17.13 -18.15 -17.95
N LEU A 197 -16.24 -18.99 -17.41
CA LEU A 197 -16.61 -20.29 -16.84
C LEU A 197 -17.58 -20.14 -15.66
N ARG A 198 -17.35 -19.17 -14.79
CA ARG A 198 -18.22 -18.88 -13.65
C ARG A 198 -19.62 -18.46 -14.07
N ASN A 199 -19.73 -17.57 -15.06
CA ASN A 199 -21.02 -17.15 -15.61
C ASN A 199 -21.80 -18.33 -16.20
N ARG A 200 -21.12 -19.21 -16.94
CA ARG A 200 -21.75 -20.43 -17.49
C ARG A 200 -22.16 -21.41 -16.39
N TRP A 201 -21.36 -21.56 -15.34
CA TRP A 201 -21.69 -22.40 -14.19
C TRP A 201 -22.95 -21.92 -13.47
N THR A 202 -23.10 -20.60 -13.25
CA THR A 202 -24.31 -20.03 -12.63
C THR A 202 -25.58 -20.25 -13.45
N GLN A 203 -25.45 -20.55 -14.74
CA GLN A 203 -26.57 -20.81 -15.67
C GLN A 203 -26.71 -22.31 -16.01
N ALA A 204 -25.89 -23.18 -15.42
CA ALA A 204 -25.88 -24.59 -15.76
C ALA A 204 -27.08 -25.32 -15.13
N ALA A 205 -27.74 -26.17 -15.92
CA ALA A 205 -28.84 -27.01 -15.43
C ALA A 205 -28.37 -28.02 -14.37
N ASP A 206 -27.17 -28.58 -14.54
CA ASP A 206 -26.49 -29.42 -13.54
C ASP A 206 -25.11 -28.81 -13.21
N PRO A 207 -24.99 -28.10 -12.07
CA PRO A 207 -23.74 -27.50 -11.63
C PRO A 207 -22.60 -28.51 -11.42
N ARG A 208 -22.90 -29.75 -11.01
CA ARG A 208 -21.89 -30.78 -10.76
C ARG A 208 -21.37 -31.36 -12.07
N ALA A 209 -22.25 -31.66 -13.02
CA ALA A 209 -21.86 -32.07 -14.36
C ALA A 209 -21.04 -30.97 -15.05
N PHE A 210 -21.39 -29.70 -14.88
CA PHE A 210 -20.59 -28.58 -15.42
C PHE A 210 -19.15 -28.59 -14.90
N VAL A 211 -18.95 -28.81 -13.59
CA VAL A 211 -17.62 -28.89 -12.98
C VAL A 211 -16.82 -30.05 -13.61
N PHE A 212 -17.40 -31.24 -13.67
CA PHE A 212 -16.72 -32.43 -14.20
C PHE A 212 -16.35 -32.28 -15.69
N ALA A 213 -17.24 -31.69 -16.49
CA ALA A 213 -17.00 -31.45 -17.91
C ALA A 213 -15.90 -30.41 -18.19
N ASN A 214 -15.65 -29.49 -17.25
CA ASN A 214 -14.70 -28.39 -17.42
C ASN A 214 -13.49 -28.45 -16.47
N ALA A 215 -13.37 -29.48 -15.63
CA ALA A 215 -12.30 -29.59 -14.63
C ALA A 215 -10.88 -29.56 -15.23
N MET A 216 -10.73 -30.04 -16.46
CA MET A 216 -9.45 -30.06 -17.16
C MET A 216 -9.19 -28.80 -18.02
N ASN A 217 -10.12 -27.83 -18.02
CA ASN A 217 -9.89 -26.54 -18.66
C ASN A 217 -8.70 -25.83 -17.97
N PRO A 218 -7.74 -25.24 -18.70
CA PRO A 218 -6.62 -24.53 -18.08
C PRO A 218 -7.04 -23.45 -17.07
N ALA A 219 -8.14 -22.74 -17.35
CA ALA A 219 -8.69 -21.72 -16.45
C ALA A 219 -9.30 -22.32 -15.17
N ALA A 220 -9.63 -23.62 -15.12
CA ALA A 220 -10.17 -24.26 -13.93
C ALA A 220 -9.22 -24.20 -12.72
N ARG A 221 -7.91 -24.05 -12.96
CA ARG A 221 -6.87 -23.90 -11.93
C ARG A 221 -6.62 -22.44 -11.54
N PHE A 222 -7.40 -21.49 -12.05
CA PHE A 222 -7.23 -20.04 -11.85
C PHE A 222 -7.04 -19.66 -10.38
N ARG A 223 -7.81 -20.26 -9.47
CA ARG A 223 -7.72 -20.05 -8.02
C ARG A 223 -6.29 -20.19 -7.47
N ASN A 224 -5.47 -21.08 -8.04
CA ASN A 224 -4.11 -21.35 -7.57
C ASN A 224 -3.03 -20.52 -8.28
N THR A 225 -3.42 -19.62 -9.19
CA THR A 225 -2.48 -18.71 -9.85
C THR A 225 -2.17 -17.51 -8.94
N VAL A 226 -1.06 -16.83 -9.20
CA VAL A 226 -0.68 -15.64 -8.41
C VAL A 226 -1.76 -14.54 -8.46
N ILE A 227 -2.34 -14.27 -9.64
CA ILE A 227 -3.48 -13.34 -9.79
C ILE A 227 -4.76 -13.91 -9.19
N GLY A 228 -4.92 -15.23 -9.15
CA GLY A 228 -6.01 -15.90 -8.43
C GLY A 228 -6.01 -15.54 -6.94
N THR A 229 -4.83 -15.39 -6.33
CA THR A 229 -4.73 -14.97 -4.92
C THR A 229 -5.22 -13.54 -4.68
N LEU A 230 -5.09 -12.63 -5.66
CA LEU A 230 -5.69 -11.29 -5.57
C LEU A 230 -7.22 -11.36 -5.55
N VAL A 231 -7.81 -12.19 -6.42
CA VAL A 231 -9.27 -12.38 -6.46
C VAL A 231 -9.78 -13.07 -5.20
N GLN A 232 -9.00 -13.99 -4.61
CA GLN A 232 -9.30 -14.61 -3.32
C GLN A 232 -9.36 -13.56 -2.20
N ASP A 233 -8.32 -12.74 -2.06
CA ASP A 233 -8.23 -11.70 -1.03
C ASP A 233 -9.44 -10.74 -1.14
N LEU A 234 -9.74 -10.25 -2.35
CA LEU A 234 -10.90 -9.39 -2.60
C LEU A 234 -12.25 -10.08 -2.34
N SER A 235 -12.37 -11.36 -2.67
CA SER A 235 -13.59 -12.13 -2.40
C SER A 235 -13.80 -12.40 -0.92
N ALA A 236 -12.71 -12.48 -0.14
CA ALA A 236 -12.73 -12.60 1.32
C ALA A 236 -12.95 -11.26 2.05
N GLY A 237 -13.09 -10.16 1.31
CA GLY A 237 -13.33 -8.82 1.88
C GLY A 237 -12.08 -8.09 2.37
N VAL A 238 -10.88 -8.54 1.96
CA VAL A 238 -9.64 -7.80 2.23
C VAL A 238 -9.69 -6.46 1.48
N ASP A 239 -9.21 -5.38 2.13
CA ASP A 239 -9.15 -4.06 1.49
C ASP A 239 -8.33 -4.12 0.20
N LEU A 240 -8.79 -3.37 -0.82
CA LEU A 240 -8.21 -3.35 -2.15
C LEU A 240 -6.70 -3.08 -2.15
N GLU A 241 -6.21 -2.13 -1.34
CA GLU A 241 -4.78 -1.80 -1.30
C GLU A 241 -3.98 -2.93 -0.66
N GLN A 242 -4.50 -3.53 0.41
CA GLN A 242 -3.86 -4.67 1.06
C GLN A 242 -3.81 -5.89 0.13
N ALA A 243 -4.91 -6.18 -0.58
CA ALA A 243 -5.00 -7.28 -1.52
C ALA A 243 -4.03 -7.10 -2.71
N VAL A 244 -3.98 -5.88 -3.29
CA VAL A 244 -3.02 -5.57 -4.37
C VAL A 244 -1.59 -5.61 -3.87
N ARG A 245 -1.30 -5.09 -2.67
CA ARG A 245 0.04 -5.18 -2.06
C ARG A 245 0.48 -6.64 -1.86
N SER A 246 -0.41 -7.50 -1.36
CA SER A 246 -0.19 -8.94 -1.23
C SER A 246 0.17 -9.57 -2.58
N PHE A 247 -0.58 -9.23 -3.63
CA PHE A 247 -0.31 -9.68 -5.00
C PHE A 247 1.03 -9.17 -5.54
N GLU A 248 1.30 -7.87 -5.49
CA GLU A 248 2.52 -7.26 -6.03
C GLU A 248 3.78 -7.74 -5.30
N THR A 249 3.69 -7.96 -3.98
CA THR A 249 4.79 -8.56 -3.20
C THR A 249 5.12 -9.97 -3.69
N LYS A 250 4.13 -10.77 -4.10
CA LYS A 250 4.35 -12.12 -4.65
C LYS A 250 4.95 -12.08 -6.06
N VAL A 251 4.65 -11.04 -6.85
CA VAL A 251 5.09 -10.92 -8.25
C VAL A 251 6.46 -10.23 -8.37
N ALA A 252 6.76 -9.25 -7.52
CA ALA A 252 8.00 -8.48 -7.55
C ALA A 252 8.42 -7.99 -6.15
N PRO A 253 8.97 -8.88 -5.29
CA PRO A 253 9.35 -8.54 -3.91
C PRO A 253 10.39 -7.42 -3.80
N GLN A 254 11.27 -7.30 -4.81
CA GLN A 254 12.44 -6.41 -4.79
C GLN A 254 12.16 -4.98 -5.30
N ASN A 255 11.01 -4.74 -5.95
CA ASN A 255 10.69 -3.47 -6.63
C ASN A 255 9.47 -2.75 -6.05
N TYR A 256 9.02 -3.12 -4.84
CA TYR A 256 7.79 -2.55 -4.28
C TYR A 256 8.01 -1.14 -3.72
N GLN A 257 7.69 -0.13 -4.51
CA GLN A 257 7.33 1.21 -4.04
C GLN A 257 6.12 1.68 -4.84
N ARG A 258 4.94 1.76 -4.19
CA ARG A 258 3.73 2.28 -4.83
C ARG A 258 3.43 3.68 -4.28
N PRO A 259 3.69 4.75 -5.06
CA PRO A 259 3.49 6.13 -4.61
C PRO A 259 2.06 6.64 -4.78
N THR A 260 1.14 5.88 -5.40
CA THR A 260 -0.20 6.39 -5.78
C THR A 260 -1.33 5.50 -5.26
N ALA A 261 -2.45 6.11 -4.87
CA ALA A 261 -3.66 5.39 -4.43
C ALA A 261 -4.31 4.59 -5.59
N LEU A 262 -4.95 3.46 -5.27
CA LEU A 262 -5.73 2.68 -6.23
C LEU A 262 -7.11 3.31 -6.45
N ILE A 263 -7.35 3.85 -7.64
CA ILE A 263 -8.69 4.32 -8.07
C ILE A 263 -9.13 3.57 -9.32
N THR A 264 -10.36 3.06 -9.33
CA THR A 264 -10.97 2.43 -10.50
C THR A 264 -11.80 3.42 -11.31
N PRO A 265 -12.06 3.19 -12.62
CA PRO A 265 -12.93 4.04 -13.41
C PRO A 265 -14.33 4.23 -12.79
N ALA A 266 -14.86 3.19 -12.13
CA ALA A 266 -16.14 3.26 -11.43
C ALA A 266 -16.10 4.22 -10.24
N MET A 267 -15.01 4.20 -9.45
CA MET A 267 -14.81 5.15 -8.34
C MET A 267 -14.72 6.59 -8.84
N VAL A 268 -14.01 6.82 -9.95
CA VAL A 268 -13.91 8.14 -10.57
C VAL A 268 -15.28 8.62 -11.02
N LYS A 269 -16.06 7.77 -11.71
CA LYS A 269 -17.40 8.13 -12.18
C LYS A 269 -18.34 8.48 -11.03
N ALA A 270 -18.30 7.72 -9.93
CA ALA A 270 -19.10 7.99 -8.74
C ALA A 270 -18.71 9.32 -8.09
N ALA A 271 -17.42 9.59 -7.94
CA ALA A 271 -16.92 10.85 -7.37
C ALA A 271 -17.27 12.06 -8.25
N MET A 272 -17.10 11.97 -9.57
CA MET A 272 -17.45 13.05 -10.50
C MET A 272 -18.95 13.35 -10.51
N ARG A 273 -19.80 12.35 -10.33
CA ARG A 273 -21.25 12.57 -10.16
C ARG A 273 -21.53 13.39 -8.90
N THR A 274 -20.96 13.01 -7.77
CA THR A 274 -21.13 13.74 -6.50
C THR A 274 -20.58 15.17 -6.60
N ILE A 275 -19.44 15.37 -7.28
CA ILE A 275 -18.86 16.70 -7.55
C ILE A 275 -19.85 17.57 -8.35
N GLY A 276 -20.47 17.01 -9.39
CA GLY A 276 -21.47 17.70 -10.20
C GLY A 276 -22.77 18.02 -9.45
N GLU A 277 -23.27 17.07 -8.66
CA GLU A 277 -24.48 17.24 -7.84
C GLU A 277 -24.31 18.33 -6.76
N LEU A 278 -23.11 18.45 -6.19
CA LEU A 278 -22.78 19.46 -5.18
C LEU A 278 -22.31 20.79 -5.79
N GLY A 279 -22.04 20.86 -7.10
CA GLY A 279 -21.52 22.05 -7.77
C GLY A 279 -20.12 22.48 -7.32
N ILE A 280 -19.30 21.55 -6.83
CA ILE A 280 -17.97 21.84 -6.22
C ILE A 280 -16.79 21.71 -7.20
N GLU A 281 -17.05 21.58 -8.51
CA GLU A 281 -16.00 21.39 -9.51
C GLU A 281 -15.01 22.56 -9.53
N GLU A 282 -15.52 23.79 -9.49
CA GLU A 282 -14.69 25.01 -9.40
C GLU A 282 -13.91 25.11 -8.08
N SER A 283 -14.40 24.49 -7.00
CA SER A 283 -13.74 24.44 -5.70
C SER A 283 -12.48 23.57 -5.68
N LEU A 284 -12.31 22.69 -6.69
CA LEU A 284 -11.12 21.85 -6.85
C LEU A 284 -9.92 22.63 -7.39
N GLN A 285 -10.15 23.76 -8.06
CA GLN A 285 -9.08 24.60 -8.59
C GLN A 285 -8.56 25.51 -7.48
N ARG A 286 -7.33 25.26 -7.03
CA ARG A 286 -6.71 25.99 -5.91
C ARG A 286 -5.45 26.72 -6.34
N ARG A 287 -5.06 27.72 -5.56
CA ARG A 287 -3.83 28.51 -5.73
C ARG A 287 -3.23 28.87 -4.39
N PHE A 288 -1.99 29.35 -4.39
CA PHE A 288 -1.43 30.02 -3.22
C PHE A 288 -2.30 31.22 -2.83
N ALA A 289 -2.54 31.36 -1.52
CA ALA A 289 -3.20 32.52 -0.95
C ALA A 289 -2.26 33.72 -1.01
N ARG A 290 -2.84 34.89 -1.26
CA ARG A 290 -2.15 36.19 -1.28
C ARG A 290 -2.57 36.97 -0.06
N LEU A 291 -1.77 37.96 0.30
CA LEU A 291 -2.10 38.85 1.40
C LEU A 291 -3.43 39.59 1.19
N SER A 292 -3.79 39.90 -0.07
CA SER A 292 -5.06 40.53 -0.43
C SER A 292 -6.28 39.62 -0.28
N ASP A 293 -6.09 38.31 -0.10
CA ASP A 293 -7.18 37.37 0.15
C ASP A 293 -7.58 37.36 1.64
N VAL A 294 -6.65 37.71 2.54
CA VAL A 294 -6.83 37.61 3.99
C VAL A 294 -7.42 38.91 4.54
N SER A 295 -8.49 38.81 5.34
CA SER A 295 -9.08 39.93 6.05
C SER A 295 -8.29 40.28 7.32
N VAL A 296 -8.38 41.54 7.76
CA VAL A 296 -7.78 42.03 9.00
C VAL A 296 -8.30 41.32 10.25
N THR A 297 -9.50 40.74 10.20
CA THR A 297 -10.07 39.95 11.31
C THR A 297 -9.41 38.58 11.47
N ASN A 298 -8.77 38.07 10.41
CA ASN A 298 -8.15 36.75 10.37
C ASN A 298 -6.67 36.78 10.78
N VAL A 299 -6.14 37.94 11.13
CA VAL A 299 -4.74 38.10 11.57
C VAL A 299 -4.68 38.61 13.00
N LEU A 300 -3.69 38.11 13.73
CA LEU A 300 -3.40 38.52 15.11
C LEU A 300 -2.47 39.73 15.16
N TRP A 301 -1.66 39.90 14.11
CA TRP A 301 -0.73 41.02 13.93
C TRP A 301 -0.37 41.19 12.46
N VAL A 302 -0.11 42.43 12.04
CA VAL A 302 0.37 42.75 10.71
C VAL A 302 1.40 43.88 10.80
N ASP A 303 2.46 43.77 10.01
CA ASP A 303 3.46 44.82 9.88
C ASP A 303 2.87 46.06 9.18
N ASN A 304 3.27 47.26 9.60
CA ASN A 304 2.69 48.52 9.10
C ASN A 304 2.78 48.67 7.57
N ASP A 305 3.90 48.25 6.95
CA ASP A 305 4.08 48.34 5.50
C ASP A 305 3.21 47.30 4.75
N THR A 306 2.71 46.32 5.48
CA THR A 306 1.98 45.15 4.96
C THR A 306 0.46 45.35 5.04
N GLN A 307 -0.03 46.11 6.03
CA GLN A 307 -1.46 46.28 6.31
C GLN A 307 -2.29 46.82 5.13
N SER A 308 -1.73 47.75 4.34
CA SER A 308 -2.41 48.37 3.19
C SER A 308 -2.75 47.39 2.05
N ARG A 309 -2.13 46.21 2.04
CA ARG A 309 -2.30 45.19 1.00
C ARG A 309 -3.36 44.13 1.35
N MET A 310 -3.96 44.21 2.53
CA MET A 310 -5.02 43.29 2.99
C MET A 310 -6.39 43.72 2.45
N LYS A 311 -7.35 42.78 2.44
CA LYS A 311 -8.69 42.96 1.83
C LYS A 311 -9.44 44.22 2.30
N ASP A 312 -9.30 44.58 3.58
CA ASP A 312 -10.00 45.69 4.24
C ASP A 312 -9.02 46.78 4.76
N GLY A 313 -7.80 46.84 4.23
CA GLY A 313 -6.66 47.56 4.82
C GLY A 313 -6.77 49.10 4.92
N ILE A 314 -7.73 49.72 4.22
CA ILE A 314 -7.89 51.19 4.20
C ILE A 314 -8.49 51.72 5.51
N GLU A 315 -9.37 50.95 6.16
CA GLU A 315 -10.05 51.38 7.40
C GLU A 315 -9.10 51.38 8.60
N GLY A 316 -8.15 50.44 8.65
CA GLY A 316 -7.11 50.36 9.69
C GLY A 316 -5.98 51.39 9.55
N LEU A 317 -5.72 51.87 8.32
CA LEU A 317 -4.70 52.87 8.00
C LEU A 317 -4.98 54.25 8.63
N LEU A 318 -6.26 54.59 8.81
CA LEU A 318 -6.69 55.87 9.40
C LEU A 318 -6.48 55.93 10.93
N MET A 319 -6.38 54.78 11.61
CA MET A 319 -6.18 54.71 13.07
C MET A 319 -4.70 54.83 13.49
N GLN A 320 -3.75 54.54 12.61
CA GLN A 320 -2.31 54.50 12.93
C GLN A 320 -1.53 55.79 12.62
N ALA A 321 -2.16 56.82 12.03
CA ALA A 321 -1.52 58.10 11.71
C ALA A 321 -1.07 58.92 12.94
N ALA A 322 -1.22 58.39 14.15
CA ALA A 322 -0.79 59.00 15.40
C ALA A 322 0.25 58.11 16.10
N THR A 323 1.51 58.17 15.68
CA THR A 323 2.74 58.25 16.51
C THR A 323 3.98 57.74 15.74
N THR A 324 4.94 58.65 15.55
CA THR A 324 6.31 58.32 15.11
C THR A 324 7.31 58.88 16.12
N SER A 325 8.37 58.11 16.43
CA SER A 325 9.79 58.53 16.35
C SER A 325 10.75 57.57 17.10
N SER A 326 12.05 57.74 16.82
CA SER A 326 13.18 56.79 16.73
C SER A 326 14.06 56.54 17.98
N ALA A 327 14.75 55.38 18.01
CA ALA A 327 16.24 55.21 18.08
C ALA A 327 16.78 54.12 19.06
N GLY A 328 17.44 53.09 18.51
CA GLY A 328 18.74 52.51 18.93
C GLY A 328 18.88 51.61 20.18
N ALA A 329 19.31 50.35 19.98
CA ALA A 329 20.46 49.68 20.63
C ALA A 329 20.66 48.22 20.11
N ARG A 330 21.91 47.76 20.09
CA ARG A 330 22.36 46.44 19.59
C ARG A 330 22.31 45.40 20.71
N LEU A 331 21.59 44.30 20.48
CA LEU A 331 21.66 43.07 21.28
C LEU A 331 22.45 42.06 20.44
N ARG A 332 23.72 41.80 20.77
CA ARG A 332 24.49 40.70 20.16
C ARG A 332 24.79 39.55 21.12
N ASP A 333 24.53 39.70 22.43
CA ASP A 333 24.94 38.70 23.44
C ASP A 333 23.87 38.39 24.51
N ALA A 334 22.58 38.65 24.26
CA ALA A 334 21.53 38.36 25.24
C ALA A 334 20.97 36.95 25.08
N THR A 335 20.87 36.20 26.18
CA THR A 335 20.07 34.98 26.25
C THR A 335 18.60 35.32 26.04
N PRO A 336 17.89 34.65 25.12
CA PRO A 336 16.47 34.89 24.89
C PRO A 336 15.62 34.61 26.14
N GLU A 337 14.63 35.46 26.40
CA GLU A 337 13.62 35.22 27.43
C GLU A 337 12.64 34.14 26.95
N GLU A 338 12.49 33.03 27.68
CA GLU A 338 11.50 32.00 27.34
C GLU A 338 10.08 32.46 27.68
N VAL A 339 9.20 32.50 26.67
CA VAL A 339 7.82 32.96 26.83
C VAL A 339 6.86 31.96 26.18
N PRO A 340 5.88 31.40 26.93
CA PRO A 340 4.83 30.57 26.33
C PRO A 340 4.05 31.32 25.26
N VAL A 341 3.68 30.66 24.16
CA VAL A 341 3.01 31.29 23.01
C VAL A 341 1.73 32.03 23.41
N VAL A 342 0.97 31.50 24.39
CA VAL A 342 -0.24 32.15 24.91
C VAL A 342 0.08 33.51 25.55
N ALA A 343 1.15 33.59 26.34
CA ALA A 343 1.62 34.84 26.95
C ALA A 343 2.19 35.79 25.89
N PHE A 344 2.92 35.25 24.90
CA PHE A 344 3.38 36.04 23.76
C PHE A 344 2.22 36.70 23.00
N MET A 345 1.18 35.94 22.67
CA MET A 345 0.02 36.44 21.93
C MET A 345 -0.78 37.49 22.72
N LYS A 346 -0.91 37.32 24.04
CA LYS A 346 -1.71 38.19 24.88
C LYS A 346 -0.96 39.46 25.32
N ASP A 347 0.29 39.31 25.74
CA ASP A 347 0.99 40.35 26.51
C ASP A 347 2.09 41.06 25.69
N ILE A 348 2.51 40.48 24.56
CA ILE A 348 3.64 41.00 23.76
C ILE A 348 3.20 41.41 22.36
N LEU A 349 2.51 40.51 21.65
CA LEU A 349 2.10 40.71 20.26
C LEU A 349 1.29 42.00 20.02
N PRO A 350 0.32 42.40 20.88
CA PRO A 350 -0.49 43.60 20.63
C PRO A 350 0.31 44.91 20.67
N GLY A 351 1.46 44.91 21.36
CA GLY A 351 2.35 46.07 21.45
C GLY A 351 3.57 46.00 20.53
N ALA A 352 3.64 45.03 19.62
CA ALA A 352 4.77 44.84 18.72
C ALA A 352 4.67 45.80 17.52
N ALA A 353 5.72 46.59 17.29
CA ALA A 353 5.89 47.42 16.09
C ALA A 353 6.59 46.65 14.96
N SER A 354 7.52 45.74 15.28
CA SER A 354 8.15 44.84 14.29
C SER A 354 8.54 43.52 14.94
N ILE A 355 8.54 42.44 14.15
CA ILE A 355 8.94 41.10 14.59
C ILE A 355 9.88 40.52 13.53
N ASP A 356 11.08 40.10 13.95
CA ASP A 356 11.98 39.29 13.13
C ASP A 356 12.11 37.90 13.76
N LEU A 357 11.96 36.82 12.99
CA LEU A 357 12.13 35.45 13.45
C LEU A 357 13.49 34.88 13.07
N TRP A 358 14.17 34.22 14.00
CA TRP A 358 15.34 33.40 13.71
C TRP A 358 14.91 32.13 12.97
N VAL A 359 15.27 32.02 11.69
CA VAL A 359 14.93 30.87 10.86
C VAL A 359 16.11 29.91 10.81
N ALA A 360 16.22 28.99 11.76
CA ALA A 360 17.23 27.94 11.74
C ALA A 360 16.98 26.89 10.64
N ASN A 361 18.01 26.14 10.25
CA ASN A 361 17.89 24.99 9.35
C ASN A 361 16.92 23.92 9.89
N SER A 362 16.87 23.76 11.21
CA SER A 362 15.94 22.85 11.89
C SER A 362 14.47 23.24 11.72
N HIS A 363 14.17 24.48 11.31
CA HIS A 363 12.79 24.94 11.08
C HIS A 363 12.25 24.54 9.70
N GLU A 364 13.02 23.88 8.84
CA GLU A 364 12.55 23.47 7.51
C GLU A 364 11.20 22.71 7.50
N PRO A 365 10.95 21.73 8.39
CA PRO A 365 9.65 21.05 8.44
C PRO A 365 8.48 21.97 8.85
N HIS A 366 8.79 23.15 9.39
CA HIS A 366 7.82 24.15 9.82
C HIS A 366 7.51 25.16 8.73
N PHE A 367 8.17 25.13 7.58
CA PHE A 367 7.79 25.99 6.46
C PHE A 367 6.37 25.66 6.03
N VAL A 368 5.52 26.67 5.90
CA VAL A 368 4.10 26.51 5.60
C VAL A 368 3.67 27.52 4.55
N SER A 369 2.77 27.10 3.66
CA SER A 369 2.11 27.98 2.69
C SER A 369 0.60 27.88 2.82
N LEU A 370 -0.08 29.02 2.71
CA LEU A 370 -1.54 29.05 2.63
C LEU A 370 -1.99 28.86 1.18
N THR A 371 -3.10 28.15 1.01
CA THR A 371 -3.78 27.98 -0.27
C THR A 371 -5.24 28.42 -0.14
N THR A 372 -5.82 28.88 -1.23
CA THR A 372 -7.23 29.26 -1.31
C THR A 372 -7.81 28.83 -2.66
N GLY A 373 -9.12 28.83 -2.82
CA GLY A 373 -9.74 28.56 -4.12
C GLY A 373 -9.41 29.62 -5.14
N ARG A 374 -9.36 29.18 -6.40
CA ARG A 374 -9.16 30.08 -7.52
C ARG A 374 -10.38 30.99 -7.75
N ASN A 375 -11.56 30.46 -7.48
CA ASN A 375 -12.84 31.16 -7.65
C ASN A 375 -13.49 31.42 -6.27
N PRO A 376 -13.50 32.66 -5.77
CA PRO A 376 -14.09 33.01 -4.48
C PRO A 376 -15.60 32.74 -4.36
N ALA A 377 -16.31 32.61 -5.48
CA ALA A 377 -17.74 32.30 -5.51
C ALA A 377 -18.04 30.79 -5.49
N ALA A 378 -17.01 29.92 -5.54
CA ALA A 378 -17.19 28.49 -5.54
C ALA A 378 -17.68 27.99 -4.17
N PRO A 379 -18.51 26.92 -4.12
CA PRO A 379 -18.98 26.38 -2.85
C PRO A 379 -17.84 25.85 -1.97
N ARG A 380 -17.98 25.94 -0.64
CA ARG A 380 -16.92 25.53 0.31
C ARG A 380 -16.57 24.04 0.20
N LEU A 381 -15.27 23.74 0.13
CA LEU A 381 -14.74 22.37 0.05
C LEU A 381 -14.48 21.76 1.44
N PHE A 382 -14.16 22.59 2.44
CA PHE A 382 -13.68 22.14 3.74
C PHE A 382 -14.76 22.10 4.82
N THR A 383 -14.36 21.61 6.00
CA THR A 383 -15.21 21.51 7.19
C THR A 383 -15.50 22.85 7.87
N TRP A 384 -14.65 23.86 7.65
CA TRP A 384 -14.81 25.23 8.15
C TRP A 384 -15.41 26.17 7.10
N ASP A 385 -15.83 27.37 7.54
CA ASP A 385 -16.63 28.30 6.73
C ASP A 385 -15.83 29.26 5.84
N ASN A 386 -14.54 29.00 5.65
CA ASN A 386 -13.69 29.70 4.70
C ASN A 386 -13.02 28.72 3.73
N ASP A 387 -12.53 29.24 2.61
CA ASP A 387 -11.92 28.41 1.56
C ASP A 387 -10.39 28.36 1.67
N PHE A 388 -9.80 28.70 2.82
CA PHE A 388 -8.36 28.59 3.02
C PHE A 388 -7.98 27.19 3.52
N ALA A 389 -6.82 26.71 3.08
CA ALA A 389 -6.14 25.56 3.64
C ALA A 389 -4.65 25.90 3.78
N TRP A 390 -3.87 24.98 4.33
CA TRP A 390 -2.42 25.13 4.42
C TRP A 390 -1.73 23.82 4.07
N SER A 391 -0.47 23.95 3.63
CA SER A 391 0.43 22.83 3.42
C SER A 391 1.76 23.17 4.05
N TYR A 392 2.27 22.26 4.87
CA TYR A 392 3.67 22.30 5.27
C TYR A 392 4.57 21.91 4.08
N GLY A 393 5.78 22.45 4.06
CA GLY A 393 6.81 22.12 3.09
C GLY A 393 7.31 20.70 3.29
N GLY A 394 7.42 19.93 2.21
CA GLY A 394 7.82 18.54 2.29
C GLY A 394 8.07 17.88 0.93
N ASN A 395 9.23 18.15 0.35
CA ASN A 395 10.15 17.06 0.07
C ASN A 395 11.18 17.15 1.18
N VAL A 396 11.03 16.28 2.18
CA VAL A 396 11.85 16.26 3.40
C VAL A 396 13.33 16.29 3.00
N THR A 397 14.03 17.42 3.14
CA THR A 397 15.48 17.31 3.29
C THR A 397 15.70 16.78 4.69
N ASP A 398 16.00 15.50 4.74
CA ASP A 398 16.06 14.71 5.97
C ASP A 398 16.92 15.42 7.02
N SER A 399 16.35 15.64 8.20
CA SER A 399 17.15 15.89 9.39
C SER A 399 18.25 14.83 9.48
N ILE A 400 19.41 15.14 10.08
CA ILE A 400 20.53 14.18 10.14
C ILE A 400 20.05 12.86 10.77
N LYS A 401 19.18 12.91 11.78
CA LYS A 401 18.49 11.76 12.35
C LYS A 401 17.69 10.91 11.34
N GLU A 402 16.94 11.53 10.42
CA GLU A 402 16.23 10.79 9.36
C GLU A 402 17.20 10.21 8.32
N LYS A 403 18.29 10.91 7.99
CA LYS A 403 19.37 10.36 7.14
C LYS A 403 19.99 9.11 7.79
N VAL A 404 20.25 9.15 9.09
CA VAL A 404 20.76 8.00 9.85
C VAL A 404 19.77 6.83 9.76
N LYS A 405 18.48 7.05 10.02
CA LYS A 405 17.44 6.00 9.90
C LYS A 405 17.40 5.40 8.49
N ARG A 406 17.42 6.25 7.46
CA ARG A 406 17.40 5.85 6.04
C ARG A 406 18.61 5.00 5.67
N ALA A 407 19.76 5.30 6.26
CA ALA A 407 20.99 4.52 6.12
C ALA A 407 21.05 3.27 7.02
N GLY A 408 20.01 3.01 7.84
CA GLY A 408 19.92 1.84 8.71
C GLY A 408 20.55 2.01 10.10
N GLY A 409 20.96 3.22 10.48
CA GLY A 409 21.59 3.53 11.76
C GLY A 409 20.63 3.63 12.94
N ASN A 410 21.17 3.48 14.15
CA ASN A 410 20.42 3.58 15.40
C ASN A 410 20.26 5.04 15.82
N VAL A 411 19.02 5.42 16.11
CA VAL A 411 18.65 6.77 16.57
C VAL A 411 17.94 6.78 17.93
N THR A 412 17.95 5.63 18.62
CA THR A 412 17.26 5.39 19.90
C THR A 412 18.22 5.27 21.09
N GLY A 413 19.52 5.55 20.88
CA GLY A 413 20.51 5.53 21.97
C GLY A 413 20.34 6.69 22.96
N LYS A 414 21.00 6.56 24.11
CA LYS A 414 21.02 7.60 25.17
C LYS A 414 21.84 8.83 24.76
N LEU A 415 22.89 8.60 23.97
CA LEU A 415 23.79 9.60 23.39
C LEU A 415 24.05 9.24 21.93
N ARG A 416 24.08 10.25 21.07
CA ARG A 416 24.41 10.10 19.64
C ARG A 416 25.27 11.26 19.15
N VAL A 417 26.21 10.95 18.27
CA VAL A 417 26.98 11.92 17.49
C VAL A 417 26.90 11.49 16.03
N SER A 418 26.42 12.39 15.17
CA SER A 418 26.28 12.10 13.74
C SER A 418 26.95 13.16 12.89
N LEU A 419 27.53 12.74 11.79
CA LEU A 419 28.19 13.59 10.80
C LEU A 419 27.37 13.59 9.52
N SER A 420 27.11 14.74 8.90
CA SER A 420 26.52 14.82 7.57
C SER A 420 27.23 15.86 6.70
N TRP A 421 27.38 15.57 5.41
CA TRP A 421 28.01 16.46 4.44
C TRP A 421 27.28 16.42 3.09
N PHE A 422 27.80 17.17 2.11
CA PHE A 422 27.00 17.65 0.97
C PHE A 422 27.56 17.25 -0.41
N ASN A 423 28.50 16.30 -0.46
CA ASN A 423 29.16 15.87 -1.69
C ASN A 423 29.60 14.39 -1.61
N HIS A 424 30.29 13.90 -2.65
CA HIS A 424 30.73 12.49 -2.76
C HIS A 424 32.03 12.17 -2.00
N ASP A 425 32.48 13.07 -1.15
CA ASP A 425 33.66 12.83 -0.34
C ASP A 425 33.40 11.71 0.67
N ASP A 426 34.49 11.11 1.15
CA ASP A 426 34.50 10.11 2.21
C ASP A 426 35.12 10.80 3.42
N LEU A 427 34.22 11.23 4.30
CA LEU A 427 34.51 11.84 5.58
C LEU A 427 34.23 10.82 6.68
N ASP A 428 35.21 10.57 7.55
CA ASP A 428 35.09 9.65 8.66
C ASP A 428 34.91 10.40 9.98
N LEU A 429 33.96 9.97 10.78
CA LEU A 429 33.72 10.39 12.15
C LEU A 429 34.62 9.60 13.11
N HIS A 430 35.43 10.34 13.85
CA HIS A 430 36.33 9.82 14.86
C HIS A 430 35.86 10.29 16.24
N VAL A 431 35.64 9.35 17.17
CA VAL A 431 35.29 9.68 18.57
C VAL A 431 36.28 9.03 19.52
N PHE A 432 36.84 9.83 20.44
CA PHE A 432 37.68 9.36 21.53
C PHE A 432 36.89 9.44 22.83
N GLU A 433 36.76 8.32 23.53
CA GLU A 433 36.09 8.22 24.83
C GLU A 433 37.03 8.64 25.98
N PRO A 434 36.51 8.92 27.19
CA PRO A 434 37.32 9.38 28.32
C PRO A 434 38.46 8.44 28.74
N ASP A 435 38.32 7.14 28.47
CA ASP A 435 39.34 6.12 28.77
C ASP A 435 40.42 6.00 27.66
N GLY A 436 40.33 6.81 26.61
CA GLY A 436 41.22 6.77 25.45
C GLY A 436 40.79 5.83 24.33
N THR A 437 39.65 5.14 24.46
CA THR A 437 39.09 4.31 23.39
C THR A 437 38.78 5.16 22.16
N HIS A 438 39.25 4.73 20.98
CA HIS A 438 39.03 5.41 19.71
C HIS A 438 38.05 4.63 18.83
N ILE A 439 36.94 5.26 18.48
CA ILE A 439 35.87 4.73 17.62
C ILE A 439 36.00 5.39 16.24
N TRP A 440 36.14 4.57 15.20
CA TRP A 440 36.29 5.00 13.80
C TRP A 440 36.07 3.81 12.84
N TYR A 441 36.14 4.01 11.52
CA TYR A 441 35.75 2.98 10.55
C TYR A 441 36.47 1.63 10.68
N GLN A 442 37.73 1.60 11.15
CA GLN A 442 38.48 0.35 11.37
C GLN A 442 38.15 -0.33 12.71
N ASP A 443 37.80 0.44 13.75
CA ASP A 443 37.45 -0.06 15.08
C ASP A 443 36.13 0.56 15.53
N LYS A 444 35.02 0.00 15.02
CA LYS A 444 33.66 0.55 15.19
C LYS A 444 33.11 0.40 16.62
N ARG A 445 33.72 -0.47 17.45
CA ARG A 445 33.31 -0.79 18.84
C ARG A 445 31.81 -1.05 19.05
N ASN A 446 31.11 -1.53 18.01
CA ASN A 446 29.64 -1.67 17.98
C ASN A 446 28.87 -0.37 18.31
N LYS A 447 29.49 0.79 18.07
CA LYS A 447 28.91 2.12 18.30
C LYS A 447 28.80 2.91 17.00
N LEU A 448 29.79 2.80 16.11
CA LEU A 448 29.72 3.36 14.75
C LEU A 448 28.90 2.42 13.86
N ASP A 449 27.67 2.82 13.56
CA ASP A 449 26.68 1.96 12.89
C ASP A 449 26.36 2.37 11.45
N VAL A 450 26.68 3.61 11.07
CA VAL A 450 26.58 4.11 9.70
C VAL A 450 27.87 4.80 9.30
N ASP A 451 28.34 4.44 8.12
CA ASP A 451 29.59 4.85 7.47
C ASP A 451 29.31 4.92 5.97
N MET A 452 29.07 6.13 5.46
CA MET A 452 28.66 6.34 4.06
C MET A 452 29.81 6.89 3.23
N ASN A 453 29.81 6.54 1.94
CA ASN A 453 30.83 6.89 0.95
C ASN A 453 32.21 6.22 1.11
N ALA A 454 32.41 5.34 2.09
CA ALA A 454 33.57 4.45 2.14
C ALA A 454 33.70 3.59 0.86
N ASN A 455 32.56 3.10 0.34
CA ASN A 455 32.48 2.36 -0.92
C ASN A 455 31.22 2.76 -1.73
N GLY A 456 31.26 2.61 -3.06
CA GLY A 456 30.15 3.00 -3.93
C GLY A 456 28.92 2.08 -3.82
N PRO A 457 27.72 2.53 -4.23
CA PRO A 457 27.41 3.81 -4.86
C PRO A 457 27.48 5.00 -3.88
N PHE A 458 28.03 6.12 -4.34
CA PHE A 458 28.24 7.32 -3.51
C PHE A 458 26.97 8.20 -3.45
N SER A 459 26.78 8.87 -2.33
CA SER A 459 25.70 9.84 -2.09
C SER A 459 26.24 11.28 -2.03
N ARG A 460 25.42 12.26 -2.41
CA ARG A 460 25.63 13.69 -2.12
C ARG A 460 24.99 14.15 -0.81
N GLU A 461 24.22 13.27 -0.15
CA GLU A 461 23.67 13.47 1.20
C GLU A 461 24.14 12.38 2.18
N PRO A 462 25.44 12.12 2.29
CA PRO A 462 25.97 11.10 3.18
C PRO A 462 25.83 11.45 4.66
N VAL A 463 25.90 10.41 5.49
CA VAL A 463 25.87 10.50 6.95
C VAL A 463 26.77 9.43 7.57
N GLU A 464 27.39 9.75 8.71
CA GLU A 464 27.94 8.76 9.64
C GLU A 464 27.31 8.91 11.02
N ASN A 465 27.31 7.84 11.80
CA ASN A 465 26.65 7.83 13.09
C ASN A 465 27.38 6.98 14.13
N VAL A 466 27.58 7.55 15.32
CA VAL A 466 28.06 6.86 16.51
C VAL A 466 27.00 6.98 17.60
N THR A 467 26.56 5.85 18.15
CA THR A 467 25.47 5.78 19.14
C THR A 467 25.85 4.95 20.36
N TRP A 468 25.48 5.43 21.55
CA TRP A 468 25.62 4.69 22.81
C TRP A 468 24.25 4.29 23.34
N ALA A 469 23.97 2.98 23.34
CA ALA A 469 22.74 2.41 23.92
C ALA A 469 22.91 1.96 25.38
N GLY A 470 24.13 1.60 25.79
CA GLY A 470 24.46 1.13 27.13
C GLY A 470 24.78 2.25 28.12
N LYS A 471 25.49 1.90 29.20
CA LYS A 471 26.03 2.88 30.15
C LYS A 471 27.03 3.79 29.45
N ILE A 472 26.88 5.11 29.62
CA ILE A 472 27.82 6.11 29.10
C ILE A 472 28.79 6.48 30.20
N ALA A 473 30.08 6.56 29.89
CA ALA A 473 31.09 6.96 30.85
C ALA A 473 31.06 8.48 31.04
N ASP A 474 31.16 8.93 32.28
CA ASP A 474 31.34 10.36 32.56
C ASP A 474 32.76 10.78 32.15
N GLY A 475 32.89 11.99 31.59
CA GLY A 475 34.17 12.55 31.19
C GLY A 475 34.11 13.33 29.88
N GLU A 476 35.29 13.66 29.36
CA GLU A 476 35.44 14.39 28.11
C GLU A 476 35.59 13.42 26.93
N TYR A 477 34.73 13.60 25.92
CA TYR A 477 34.81 12.93 24.63
C TYR A 477 35.36 13.90 23.60
N ARG A 478 36.36 13.48 22.81
CA ARG A 478 36.89 14.29 21.69
C ARG A 478 36.33 13.79 20.37
N ILE A 479 35.83 14.71 19.55
CA ILE A 479 35.23 14.41 18.24
C ILE A 479 36.10 15.03 17.15
N GLU A 480 36.44 14.23 16.15
CA GLU A 480 37.24 14.63 15.00
C GLU A 480 36.57 14.14 13.71
N VAL A 481 36.80 14.84 12.60
CA VAL A 481 36.37 14.42 11.26
C VAL A 481 37.61 14.34 10.36
N ASN A 482 37.83 13.18 9.74
CA ASN A 482 38.93 12.97 8.80
C ASN A 482 38.40 12.97 7.36
N GLN A 483 39.05 13.71 6.48
CA GLN A 483 38.79 13.62 5.03
C GLN A 483 39.60 12.46 4.45
N PHE A 484 39.11 11.24 4.59
CA PHE A 484 39.85 10.07 4.14
C PHE A 484 40.02 10.03 2.63
N ARG A 485 39.01 10.43 1.87
CA ARG A 485 39.13 10.58 0.42
C ARG A 485 38.31 11.75 -0.13
N LYS A 486 39.03 12.79 -0.54
CA LYS A 486 38.48 13.90 -1.36
C LYS A 486 38.20 13.45 -2.80
N ARG A 487 36.99 13.67 -3.28
CA ARG A 487 36.49 13.32 -4.62
C ARG A 487 35.83 14.53 -5.32
N ASP A 488 35.20 15.44 -4.59
CA ASP A 488 34.51 16.64 -5.13
C ASP A 488 35.17 17.94 -4.59
N SER A 489 35.02 19.04 -5.33
CA SER A 489 35.44 20.38 -4.93
C SER A 489 34.28 21.34 -4.67
N SER A 490 33.05 20.89 -4.92
CA SER A 490 31.79 21.59 -4.63
C SER A 490 31.13 21.04 -3.35
N GLY A 491 30.29 21.86 -2.70
CA GLY A 491 29.56 21.46 -1.48
C GLY A 491 30.47 21.19 -0.28
N ALA A 492 31.49 22.03 -0.09
CA ALA A 492 32.46 21.90 0.99
C ALA A 492 31.85 22.09 2.38
N GLY A 493 32.46 21.44 3.37
CA GLY A 493 32.05 21.51 4.76
C GLY A 493 31.19 20.33 5.21
N PHE A 494 30.84 20.33 6.49
CA PHE A 494 30.04 19.28 7.13
C PHE A 494 29.32 19.82 8.37
N VAL A 495 28.37 19.05 8.87
CA VAL A 495 27.62 19.32 10.11
C VAL A 495 27.73 18.12 11.04
N ILE A 496 28.01 18.40 12.32
CA ILE A 496 27.90 17.46 13.43
C ILE A 496 26.61 17.72 14.18
N GLU A 497 25.84 16.66 14.43
CA GLU A 497 24.68 16.65 15.31
C GLU A 497 25.01 15.85 16.57
N THR A 498 24.82 16.44 17.74
CA THR A 498 24.86 15.72 19.01
C THR A 498 23.45 15.62 19.59
N GLU A 499 23.10 14.46 20.16
CA GLU A 499 21.81 14.24 20.82
C GLU A 499 22.02 13.55 22.16
N SER A 500 21.47 14.12 23.24
CA SER A 500 21.36 13.43 24.54
C SER A 500 20.11 13.89 25.29
N ASN A 501 19.38 12.95 25.90
CA ASN A 501 18.13 13.22 26.62
C ASN A 501 17.12 14.08 25.81
N GLY A 502 17.04 13.87 24.50
CA GLY A 502 16.17 14.62 23.57
C GLY A 502 16.64 16.04 23.24
N LYS A 503 17.73 16.53 23.85
CA LYS A 503 18.37 17.79 23.45
C LYS A 503 19.28 17.51 22.25
N ILE A 504 19.04 18.22 21.15
CA ILE A 504 19.82 18.14 19.91
C ILE A 504 20.59 19.45 19.73
N GLU A 505 21.87 19.36 19.39
CA GLU A 505 22.71 20.52 19.04
C GLU A 505 23.46 20.25 17.72
N HIS A 506 23.67 21.32 16.94
CA HIS A 506 24.37 21.27 15.66
C HIS A 506 25.61 22.14 15.65
N TYR A 507 26.64 21.65 14.96
CA TYR A 507 27.91 22.36 14.78
C TYR A 507 28.36 22.23 13.32
N SER A 508 28.53 23.34 12.62
CA SER A 508 29.00 23.33 11.22
C SER A 508 30.46 23.71 11.06
N TYR A 509 31.09 23.08 10.07
CA TYR A 509 32.38 23.44 9.51
C TYR A 509 32.18 23.82 8.04
N GLU A 510 32.44 25.07 7.68
CA GLU A 510 32.12 25.59 6.33
C GLU A 510 33.30 25.50 5.33
N ARG A 511 34.50 25.20 5.83
CA ARG A 511 35.71 25.20 5.01
C ARG A 511 35.88 23.83 4.33
N ALA A 512 36.50 23.84 3.15
CA ALA A 512 36.91 22.61 2.51
C ALA A 512 38.04 21.96 3.32
N VAL A 513 37.89 20.67 3.63
CA VAL A 513 38.94 19.87 4.27
C VAL A 513 39.88 19.31 3.20
N GLY A 514 41.19 19.35 3.46
CA GLY A 514 42.23 18.81 2.60
C GLY A 514 42.21 17.29 2.56
N HIS A 515 42.73 16.69 1.48
CA HIS A 515 42.83 15.23 1.38
C HIS A 515 43.70 14.68 2.53
N LYS A 516 43.18 13.72 3.31
CA LYS A 516 43.77 13.16 4.55
C LYS A 516 43.89 14.13 5.73
N GLU A 517 43.36 15.34 5.64
CA GLU A 517 43.33 16.27 6.78
C GLU A 517 42.30 15.83 7.82
N THR A 518 42.62 16.05 9.10
CA THR A 518 41.73 15.84 10.24
C THR A 518 41.39 17.17 10.89
N VAL A 519 40.11 17.40 11.15
CA VAL A 519 39.59 18.56 11.86
C VAL A 519 39.12 18.12 13.25
N GLU A 520 39.65 18.73 14.32
CA GLU A 520 39.04 18.60 15.66
C GLU A 520 37.75 19.41 15.70
N VAL A 521 36.61 18.71 15.76
CA VAL A 521 35.26 19.31 15.79
C VAL A 521 34.98 19.89 17.17
N GLY A 522 35.45 19.23 18.22
CA GLY A 522 35.25 19.73 19.56
C GLY A 522 35.33 18.66 20.63
N ARG A 523 35.05 19.09 21.85
CA ARG A 523 35.08 18.27 23.05
C ARG A 523 33.75 18.35 23.78
N MET A 524 33.14 17.20 23.98
CA MET A 524 31.86 17.01 24.63
C MET A 524 32.08 16.53 26.06
N THR A 525 31.57 17.24 27.05
CA THR A 525 31.57 16.80 28.45
C THR A 525 30.27 16.06 28.75
N VAL A 526 30.38 14.80 29.16
CA VAL A 526 29.25 13.98 29.62
C VAL A 526 29.32 13.81 31.12
N ALA A 527 28.20 14.05 31.80
CA ALA A 527 28.04 13.76 33.22
C ALA A 527 26.63 13.26 33.49
N GLY A 528 26.51 12.13 34.20
CA GLY A 528 25.20 11.53 34.50
C GLY A 528 24.47 11.05 33.24
N GLU A 529 25.20 10.53 32.26
CA GLU A 529 24.68 10.06 30.95
C GLU A 529 24.10 11.16 30.04
N VAL A 530 24.32 12.46 30.33
CA VAL A 530 23.84 13.59 29.51
C VAL A 530 25.01 14.49 29.11
N ILE A 531 24.93 15.11 27.93
CA ILE A 531 25.87 16.16 27.53
C ILE A 531 25.60 17.41 28.37
N THR A 532 26.58 17.82 29.16
CA THR A 532 26.49 19.02 30.01
C THR A 532 27.18 20.23 29.39
N ALA A 533 28.17 20.01 28.53
CA ALA A 533 28.85 21.06 27.80
C ALA A 533 29.44 20.53 26.49
N PHE A 534 29.58 21.41 25.51
CA PHE A 534 30.34 21.15 24.29
C PHE A 534 31.26 22.35 24.03
N ARG A 535 32.54 22.09 23.81
CA ARG A 535 33.54 23.08 23.41
C ARG A 535 33.87 22.88 21.94
N PRO A 536 33.35 23.72 21.03
CA PRO A 536 33.66 23.63 19.62
C PRO A 536 35.16 23.80 19.36
N GLY A 537 35.65 23.07 18.37
CA GLY A 537 37.00 23.19 17.85
C GLY A 537 37.19 24.49 17.06
N LYS A 538 38.43 24.74 16.66
CA LYS A 538 38.77 25.93 15.89
C LYS A 538 38.03 25.91 14.54
N ASP A 539 37.39 27.02 14.18
CA ASP A 539 36.58 27.21 12.97
C ASP A 539 35.23 26.44 12.94
N MET A 540 34.85 25.77 14.03
CA MET A 540 33.50 25.23 14.20
C MET A 540 32.55 26.32 14.68
N GLN A 541 31.42 26.47 14.01
CA GLN A 541 30.35 27.39 14.40
C GLN A 541 29.22 26.59 15.06
N SER A 542 28.73 27.05 16.21
CA SER A 542 27.47 26.56 16.78
C SER A 542 26.32 27.06 15.92
N GLY A 543 25.45 26.15 15.49
CA GLY A 543 24.51 26.39 14.40
C GLY A 543 24.99 25.73 13.11
N SER A 544 24.13 25.68 12.10
CA SER A 544 24.48 25.14 10.78
C SER A 544 24.86 26.26 9.80
N ALA A 545 25.48 25.94 8.67
CA ALA A 545 25.64 26.91 7.58
C ALA A 545 24.26 27.31 7.02
N GLY A 546 24.01 28.60 6.83
CA GLY A 546 22.77 29.10 6.23
C GLY A 546 22.61 28.61 4.79
N LYS A 547 21.40 28.17 4.43
CA LYS A 547 21.04 27.72 3.07
C LYS A 547 19.88 28.54 2.52
N GLY A 548 19.81 28.64 1.20
CA GLY A 548 18.65 29.20 0.52
C GLY A 548 17.47 28.23 0.61
N LEU A 549 16.32 28.70 1.11
CA LEU A 549 15.08 27.94 1.17
C LEU A 549 13.89 28.90 0.96
N TRP A 550 13.04 28.63 -0.02
CA TRP A 550 11.85 29.43 -0.33
C TRP A 550 12.13 30.93 -0.43
N GLY A 551 13.21 31.30 -1.15
CA GLY A 551 13.59 32.70 -1.35
C GLY A 551 14.25 33.40 -0.15
N ILE A 552 14.38 32.74 1.02
CA ILE A 552 15.08 33.27 2.18
C ILE A 552 16.37 32.48 2.47
N THR A 553 17.33 33.10 3.14
CA THR A 553 18.49 32.39 3.71
C THR A 553 18.17 32.03 5.16
N THR A 554 18.42 30.79 5.56
CA THR A 554 18.30 30.31 6.95
C THR A 554 19.51 30.75 7.79
N GLU A 555 19.44 30.46 9.10
CA GLU A 555 20.43 30.83 10.12
C GLU A 555 20.61 32.35 10.25
N GLN A 556 19.49 33.07 10.10
CA GLN A 556 19.40 34.51 10.29
C GLN A 556 17.99 34.94 10.72
N PHE A 557 17.87 36.20 11.12
CA PHE A 557 16.59 36.84 11.40
C PHE A 557 15.89 37.26 10.11
N VAL A 558 14.65 36.82 9.92
CA VAL A 558 13.79 37.14 8.78
C VAL A 558 12.57 37.93 9.29
N PRO A 559 12.26 39.10 8.70
CA PRO A 559 11.11 39.90 9.11
C PRO A 559 9.78 39.16 8.91
N VAL A 560 8.85 39.30 9.85
CA VAL A 560 7.49 38.78 9.78
C VAL A 560 6.59 39.82 9.10
N SER A 561 5.74 39.39 8.17
CA SER A 561 4.72 40.22 7.52
C SER A 561 3.40 40.22 8.29
N THR A 562 2.97 39.06 8.79
CA THR A 562 1.77 38.90 9.59
C THR A 562 1.83 37.63 10.46
N VAL A 563 1.17 37.67 11.62
CA VAL A 563 0.95 36.52 12.50
C VAL A 563 -0.53 36.18 12.50
N MET A 564 -0.87 34.90 12.37
CA MET A 564 -2.26 34.42 12.31
C MET A 564 -2.39 33.00 12.87
N TYR A 565 -3.62 32.57 13.14
CA TYR A 565 -3.91 31.14 13.35
C TYR A 565 -3.98 30.39 12.02
N SER A 566 -4.10 29.07 12.07
CA SER A 566 -4.45 28.29 10.88
C SER A 566 -5.90 28.54 10.44
N PRO A 567 -6.21 28.41 9.13
CA PRO A 567 -7.54 28.64 8.55
C PRO A 567 -8.75 28.01 9.25
N ASN A 568 -8.57 26.86 9.89
CA ASN A 568 -9.59 26.17 10.68
C ASN A 568 -9.97 26.91 12.00
N TYR A 569 -9.24 27.99 12.31
CA TYR A 569 -9.47 28.94 13.41
C TYR A 569 -9.63 30.39 12.92
N PHE A 570 -9.91 30.59 11.62
CA PHE A 570 -10.33 31.90 11.12
C PHE A 570 -11.80 32.13 11.45
N ASP A 571 -12.16 33.41 11.63
CA ASP A 571 -13.50 33.81 12.06
C ASP A 571 -13.91 33.09 13.37
N ASP A 572 -15.17 32.64 13.48
CA ASP A 572 -15.67 31.91 14.66
C ASP A 572 -15.43 30.38 14.58
N ASN A 573 -14.55 29.91 13.70
CA ASN A 573 -14.27 28.47 13.55
C ASN A 573 -13.33 27.97 14.68
N GLU A 574 -13.58 26.77 15.21
CA GLU A 574 -12.68 26.08 16.15
C GLU A 574 -12.62 24.57 15.83
N VAL A 575 -12.16 24.23 14.63
CA VAL A 575 -12.21 22.84 14.13
C VAL A 575 -10.83 22.19 14.19
N GLY A 576 -10.62 21.21 15.08
CA GLY A 576 -9.38 20.43 15.13
C GLY A 576 -8.19 21.16 15.77
N ASN A 577 -6.97 20.81 15.37
CA ASN A 577 -5.75 21.35 15.97
C ASN A 577 -5.46 22.77 15.48
N ARG A 578 -5.11 23.67 16.42
CA ARG A 578 -4.72 25.04 16.11
C ARG A 578 -3.23 25.11 15.78
N HIS A 579 -2.89 25.88 14.76
CA HIS A 579 -1.50 26.23 14.45
C HIS A 579 -1.30 27.73 14.54
N TYR A 580 -0.07 28.14 14.84
CA TYR A 580 0.39 29.52 14.90
C TYR A 580 1.30 29.76 13.70
N PHE A 581 0.89 30.65 12.81
CA PHE A 581 1.62 30.96 11.58
C PHE A 581 2.25 32.34 11.65
N PHE A 582 3.52 32.40 11.28
CA PHE A 582 4.30 33.62 11.12
C PHE A 582 4.70 33.73 9.65
N MET A 583 3.95 34.50 8.88
CA MET A 583 4.24 34.72 7.46
C MET A 583 5.47 35.61 7.35
N LEU A 584 6.44 35.22 6.51
CA LEU A 584 7.75 35.88 6.46
C LEU A 584 7.85 36.77 5.21
N LYS A 585 8.48 37.94 5.34
CA LYS A 585 8.77 38.82 4.20
C LYS A 585 9.78 38.13 3.28
N GLY A 586 9.45 38.02 1.99
CA GLY A 586 10.31 37.40 0.98
C GLY A 586 10.31 35.88 0.95
N CYS A 587 9.49 35.22 1.79
CA CYS A 587 9.34 33.76 1.77
C CYS A 587 8.35 33.34 0.68
N VAL A 588 8.84 32.59 -0.30
CA VAL A 588 8.15 32.20 -1.53
C VAL A 588 8.44 30.73 -1.80
N ASN A 589 7.43 29.87 -1.62
CA ASN A 589 7.54 28.47 -1.97
C ASN A 589 7.63 28.28 -3.48
N ASP A 590 8.70 27.65 -3.95
CA ASP A 590 9.00 27.43 -5.36
C ASP A 590 8.51 26.06 -5.88
N GLN A 591 7.83 25.27 -5.04
CA GLN A 591 7.33 23.94 -5.37
C GLN A 591 5.80 23.88 -5.49
N PRO A 592 5.27 23.07 -6.43
CA PRO A 592 3.84 22.78 -6.49
C PRO A 592 3.33 22.25 -5.14
N THR A 593 2.27 22.87 -4.63
CA THR A 593 1.81 22.64 -3.26
C THR A 593 0.41 22.07 -3.22
N ARG A 594 0.20 21.06 -2.37
CA ARG A 594 -1.10 20.42 -2.24
C ARG A 594 -2.10 21.38 -1.59
N GLY A 595 -3.24 21.59 -2.25
CA GLY A 595 -4.31 22.46 -1.74
C GLY A 595 -5.48 21.70 -1.12
N ILE A 596 -5.61 20.39 -1.38
CA ILE A 596 -6.74 19.58 -0.95
C ILE A 596 -6.24 18.40 -0.13
N TYR A 597 -6.70 18.31 1.10
CA TYR A 597 -6.38 17.23 2.03
C TYR A 597 -7.67 16.55 2.48
N ASN A 598 -7.66 15.22 2.54
CA ASN A 598 -8.85 14.45 2.88
C ASN A 598 -9.37 14.79 4.29
N GLU A 599 -8.46 15.06 5.22
CA GLU A 599 -8.73 15.49 6.58
C GLU A 599 -9.42 16.85 6.69
N PHE A 600 -9.32 17.70 5.66
CA PHE A 600 -9.98 19.01 5.63
C PHE A 600 -11.36 18.94 4.98
N LEU A 601 -11.65 17.89 4.19
CA LEU A 601 -12.91 17.76 3.46
C LEU A 601 -14.10 17.59 4.39
N ARG A 602 -15.22 18.21 4.00
CA ARG A 602 -16.54 17.94 4.57
C ARG A 602 -16.94 16.45 4.48
N GLY A 603 -17.79 16.01 5.41
CA GLY A 603 -18.09 14.58 5.63
C GLY A 603 -18.79 13.87 4.46
N ASP A 604 -19.59 14.57 3.66
CA ASP A 604 -20.27 14.04 2.45
C ASP A 604 -19.29 13.64 1.33
N LEU A 605 -18.04 14.11 1.37
CA LEU A 605 -16.97 13.76 0.42
C LEU A 605 -16.09 12.58 0.88
N HIS A 606 -16.18 12.16 2.15
CA HIS A 606 -15.31 11.11 2.72
C HIS A 606 -15.46 9.75 2.02
N GLN A 607 -16.65 9.44 1.51
CA GLN A 607 -16.90 8.24 0.70
C GLN A 607 -16.07 8.20 -0.59
N HIS A 608 -15.58 9.35 -1.06
CA HIS A 608 -14.74 9.49 -2.25
C HIS A 608 -13.29 9.84 -1.93
N ARG A 609 -12.85 9.69 -0.66
CA ARG A 609 -11.50 10.06 -0.19
C ARG A 609 -10.35 9.58 -1.08
N LYS A 610 -10.46 8.38 -1.67
CA LYS A 610 -9.43 7.83 -2.58
C LYS A 610 -9.30 8.63 -3.87
N VAL A 611 -10.42 9.12 -4.41
CA VAL A 611 -10.41 9.98 -5.61
C VAL A 611 -9.92 11.38 -5.25
N PHE A 612 -10.36 11.94 -4.12
CA PHE A 612 -9.86 13.23 -3.63
C PHE A 612 -8.38 13.21 -3.26
N GLU A 613 -7.85 12.04 -2.86
CA GLU A 613 -6.41 11.84 -2.65
C GLU A 613 -5.63 12.06 -3.95
N VAL A 614 -6.10 11.45 -5.05
CA VAL A 614 -5.49 11.63 -6.37
C VAL A 614 -5.73 13.03 -6.92
N LEU A 615 -6.92 13.61 -6.69
CA LEU A 615 -7.21 14.98 -7.12
C LEU A 615 -6.27 15.97 -6.43
N GLY A 616 -6.12 15.92 -5.10
CA GLY A 616 -5.24 16.85 -4.39
C GLY A 616 -3.77 16.76 -4.83
N ASP A 617 -3.31 15.60 -5.29
CA ASP A 617 -1.97 15.46 -5.89
C ASP A 617 -1.89 16.00 -7.33
N ARG A 618 -2.95 15.81 -8.14
CA ARG A 618 -3.00 16.28 -9.53
C ARG A 618 -3.40 17.75 -9.70
N THR A 619 -4.05 18.34 -8.70
CA THR A 619 -4.50 19.74 -8.70
C THR A 619 -3.68 20.57 -7.71
N LYS A 620 -2.38 20.30 -7.62
CA LYS A 620 -1.45 21.11 -6.83
C LYS A 620 -1.50 22.57 -7.30
N CYS A 621 -1.37 23.47 -6.34
CA CYS A 621 -1.23 24.89 -6.57
C CYS A 621 0.14 25.14 -7.20
N GLU A 622 0.16 25.69 -8.40
CA GLU A 622 1.40 26.06 -9.06
C GLU A 622 2.09 27.24 -8.36
N PRO A 623 3.43 27.24 -8.24
CA PRO A 623 4.19 28.33 -7.62
C PRO A 623 3.85 29.70 -8.18
N SER A 624 3.78 30.70 -7.30
CA SER A 624 3.51 32.10 -7.65
C SER A 624 4.43 33.01 -6.85
N PRO A 625 4.96 34.10 -7.43
CA PRO A 625 5.76 35.07 -6.68
C PRO A 625 4.95 35.82 -5.62
N ASP A 626 3.65 36.00 -5.86
CA ASP A 626 2.71 36.56 -4.88
C ASP A 626 2.01 35.41 -4.15
N GLN A 627 2.44 35.16 -2.91
CA GLN A 627 1.95 34.11 -2.03
C GLN A 627 2.18 34.45 -0.54
N LEU A 628 1.50 33.72 0.34
CA LEU A 628 1.66 33.77 1.79
C LEU A 628 2.34 32.50 2.30
N SER A 629 3.63 32.63 2.61
CA SER A 629 4.45 31.55 3.16
C SER A 629 5.29 32.04 4.35
N GLY A 630 5.65 31.12 5.24
CA GLY A 630 6.41 31.43 6.44
C GLY A 630 6.65 30.20 7.29
N LEU A 631 6.66 30.36 8.62
CA LEU A 631 6.80 29.26 9.58
C LEU A 631 5.49 28.99 10.32
N GLY A 632 5.19 27.72 10.55
CA GLY A 632 4.00 27.28 11.26
C GLY A 632 4.28 26.28 12.39
N PHE A 633 3.67 26.51 13.54
CA PHE A 633 3.86 25.68 14.73
C PHE A 633 2.51 25.17 15.24
N SER A 634 2.39 23.86 15.46
CA SER A 634 1.18 23.25 16.02
C SER A 634 1.10 23.51 17.52
N SER A 635 -0.08 23.79 18.06
CA SER A 635 -0.30 23.91 19.52
C SER A 635 -0.17 22.58 20.28
N THR A 636 0.01 21.46 19.58
CA THR A 636 0.10 20.12 20.16
C THR A 636 1.51 19.53 20.12
N VAL A 637 2.47 20.24 19.51
CA VAL A 637 3.86 19.78 19.36
C VAL A 637 4.78 20.79 20.03
N ARG A 638 5.53 20.35 21.04
CA ARG A 638 6.52 21.18 21.71
C ARG A 638 7.55 21.66 20.71
N ASN A 639 7.67 22.97 20.58
CA ASN A 639 8.66 23.61 19.73
C ASN A 639 9.03 24.98 20.29
N SER A 640 10.08 25.58 19.75
CA SER A 640 10.45 26.94 20.09
C SER A 640 11.00 27.69 18.90
N VAL A 641 10.70 28.99 18.82
CA VAL A 641 11.33 29.87 17.83
C VAL A 641 11.82 31.14 18.51
N VAL A 642 13.03 31.58 18.16
CA VAL A 642 13.57 32.84 18.67
C VAL A 642 13.02 33.99 17.82
N ALA A 643 12.45 34.99 18.49
CA ALA A 643 11.91 36.20 17.91
C ALA A 643 12.62 37.42 18.48
N LYS A 644 12.98 38.36 17.61
CA LYS A 644 13.36 39.71 17.98
C LYS A 644 12.16 40.61 17.79
N VAL A 645 11.63 41.14 18.88
CA VAL A 645 10.44 41.99 18.89
C VAL A 645 10.84 43.42 19.22
N THR A 646 10.47 44.36 18.36
CA THR A 646 10.54 45.79 18.66
C THR A 646 9.15 46.24 19.08
N MET A 647 8.97 46.69 20.32
CA MET A 647 7.70 47.20 20.82
C MET A 647 7.44 48.62 20.32
N THR A 648 6.17 49.03 20.28
CA THR A 648 5.76 50.43 20.09
C THR A 648 6.40 51.29 21.18
N GLY A 649 7.26 52.24 20.78
CA GLY A 649 8.14 52.99 21.69
C GLY A 649 9.62 52.56 21.64
N GLY A 650 10.00 51.61 20.77
CA GLY A 650 11.39 51.34 20.38
C GLY A 650 12.15 50.31 21.24
N ARG A 651 11.56 49.84 22.35
CA ARG A 651 12.17 48.81 23.21
C ARG A 651 12.28 47.48 22.45
N ARG A 652 13.48 46.90 22.41
CA ARG A 652 13.75 45.61 21.76
C ARG A 652 13.83 44.48 22.77
N ARG A 653 13.20 43.35 22.47
CA ARG A 653 13.26 42.11 23.26
C ARG A 653 13.70 40.96 22.37
N LEU A 654 14.53 40.07 22.90
CA LEU A 654 14.87 38.79 22.29
C LEU A 654 14.15 37.70 23.09
N ILE A 655 13.23 36.99 22.45
CA ILE A 655 12.28 36.09 23.10
C ILE A 655 12.38 34.72 22.43
N SER A 656 12.43 33.65 23.20
CA SER A 656 12.23 32.29 22.72
C SER A 656 10.78 31.89 22.96
N ILE A 657 9.95 31.95 21.91
CA ILE A 657 8.52 31.64 21.98
C ILE A 657 8.36 30.13 22.07
N GLN A 658 7.72 29.63 23.13
CA GLN A 658 7.49 28.20 23.38
C GLN A 658 6.07 27.80 22.97
N PHE A 659 5.93 26.83 22.05
CA PHE A 659 4.65 26.37 21.50
C PHE A 659 4.09 25.12 22.18
#